data_AF-A0AAW4N0F3-F1
#
_entry.id   AF-A0AAW4N0F3-F1
#
_cell.length_a   1.000
_cell.length_b   1.000
_cell.length_c   1.000
_cell.angle_alpha   90.00
_cell.angle_beta   90.00
_cell.angle_gamma   90.00
#
_symmetry.space_group_name_H-M   'P 1'
#
loop_
_entity.id
_entity.type
_entity.pdbx_description
1 polymer ?
#
loop_
_entity_poly.entity_id
_entity_poly.type
_entity_poly.pdbx_seq_one_letter_code
_entity_poly.pdbx_strand_id
1 'polypeptide(L)'
;MIKQNITMKKYLLYTIMLLGALSFDSCKDDDTVSVEDQREFMTMFRTNENTGRGDSDPYNCQTITVNGHNNSVHLYWYGVDGCKGYEIKYALYPNVSSGLAEDWENPEKIIFDTIVGPDKLDIIFNNLEYSTDYRFAIRTLSKKGEAYNSKWYGYGDGRHWAEYLGLTTGNRYPVPEVITQSAPTKNSVRIYLNKSYTDAVTDWKASESDPDEFIKNFQVEDDKFVMQKLTVAASSENPQAKVPEEWANHEITDEDIERGYFDIEGLDESSVYIINVENKNVPVKVDAVYNTLSVRTDGEVGEPVLIKHEVTAVDTLSDKSKTVDVSKWNAMRLDEVFTDYVKNNKLAEGTVFELEGGKTYYFRDNMSLSKGFTLRTKPEDIAAGKGRAKVYMGGLWKENNTPKSNNFMFGRQPQSGEAFTLFVKSLIFEDIDFDCPMAEFFNGSVNGTGNYFINMYSNGMAITLQSFEVRNCSFQHMVRGFIRVQGSKIKKFEKVLVEGCDFYNCGYYDNNGRGYAWVAGDGKQPKSNIFSNMIFRNNTFYDSPRTCLFTDNGKNLAWNNNITYNITLENNTFVNFSTRSSGRQLFDLRYLPGGSKITVKNNLFILTKDEADTRNLYQGGMDIRTINGSGIAIFDIENNWSTNNNLTAGQVFTGGAFNAKKNSAGKWPNMLVNGADAAMVTPDDISATELMMDPNPKNYENGTDPTKRHWHDNMDGLYYKNTDKVKNSKIYKLGIGASKWRTNIK
;
A
#
# COMPACT_ATOMS: atom_id res chain seq x y z
N MET A 1 -41.16 76.40 -1.27
CA MET A 1 -40.98 75.18 -2.09
C MET A 1 -40.75 73.93 -1.23
N ILE A 2 -41.58 73.74 -0.20
CA ILE A 2 -41.63 72.56 0.67
C ILE A 2 -43.12 72.23 0.79
N LYS A 3 -43.71 71.63 -0.25
CA LYS A 3 -45.07 71.03 -0.25
C LYS A 3 -45.39 70.28 -1.56
N GLN A 4 -44.63 70.47 -2.64
CA GLN A 4 -44.78 69.69 -3.89
C GLN A 4 -44.02 68.34 -3.91
N ASN A 5 -43.05 68.12 -3.01
CA ASN A 5 -42.25 66.88 -2.97
C ASN A 5 -42.79 65.76 -2.05
N ILE A 6 -43.91 66.00 -1.34
CA ILE A 6 -44.53 65.00 -0.45
C ILE A 6 -45.68 64.27 -1.14
N THR A 7 -46.35 64.90 -2.12
CA THR A 7 -47.51 64.33 -2.82
C THR A 7 -47.11 63.28 -3.86
N MET A 8 -45.97 63.44 -4.57
CA MET A 8 -45.46 62.42 -5.51
C MET A 8 -45.00 61.12 -4.83
N LYS A 9 -44.53 61.16 -3.58
CA LYS A 9 -44.08 59.97 -2.86
C LYS A 9 -45.23 59.08 -2.37
N LYS A 10 -46.42 59.62 -2.12
CA LYS A 10 -47.59 58.82 -1.69
C LYS A 10 -48.26 58.10 -2.87
N TYR A 11 -48.40 58.74 -4.03
CA TYR A 11 -48.95 58.07 -5.22
C TYR A 11 -48.04 56.95 -5.75
N LEU A 12 -46.71 57.15 -5.72
CA LEU A 12 -45.76 56.08 -6.09
C LEU A 12 -45.86 54.87 -5.14
N LEU A 13 -46.01 55.11 -3.83
CA LEU A 13 -46.18 54.03 -2.84
C LEU A 13 -47.52 53.28 -2.99
N TYR A 14 -48.61 53.98 -3.29
CA TYR A 14 -49.91 53.33 -3.52
C TYR A 14 -49.95 52.56 -4.84
N THR A 15 -49.29 53.04 -5.90
CA THR A 15 -49.17 52.31 -7.17
C THR A 15 -48.28 51.06 -7.05
N ILE A 16 -47.22 51.11 -6.23
CA ILE A 16 -46.37 49.93 -5.95
C ILE A 16 -47.10 48.89 -5.08
N MET A 17 -47.91 49.31 -4.10
CA MET A 17 -48.75 48.38 -3.33
C MET A 17 -49.89 47.77 -4.17
N LEU A 18 -50.47 48.53 -5.11
CA LEU A 18 -51.51 48.01 -6.01
C LEU A 18 -50.95 47.04 -7.07
N LEU A 19 -49.72 47.26 -7.54
CA LEU A 19 -49.01 46.34 -8.45
C LEU A 19 -48.52 45.07 -7.73
N GLY A 20 -48.15 45.16 -6.45
CA GLY A 20 -47.82 43.98 -5.62
C GLY A 20 -49.02 43.08 -5.30
N ALA A 21 -50.25 43.62 -5.37
CA ALA A 21 -51.49 42.85 -5.20
C ALA A 21 -51.97 42.18 -6.50
N LEU A 22 -51.38 42.51 -7.67
CA LEU A 22 -51.75 41.98 -8.99
C LEU A 22 -50.71 41.01 -9.58
N SER A 23 -49.64 40.67 -8.84
CA SER A 23 -48.70 39.60 -9.18
C SER A 23 -48.89 38.33 -8.34
N PHE A 24 -50.00 38.22 -7.59
CA PHE A 24 -50.55 36.92 -7.21
C PHE A 24 -51.35 36.37 -8.40
N ASP A 25 -50.64 36.08 -9.49
CA ASP A 25 -51.12 35.00 -10.34
C ASP A 25 -51.02 33.77 -9.44
N SER A 26 -52.19 33.26 -9.10
CA SER A 26 -52.37 31.90 -8.64
C SER A 26 -51.76 31.00 -9.72
N CYS A 27 -50.47 30.69 -9.60
CA CYS A 27 -50.01 29.38 -10.01
C CYS A 27 -50.85 28.42 -9.18
N LYS A 28 -51.90 27.89 -9.80
CA LYS A 28 -52.49 26.65 -9.32
C LYS A 28 -51.32 25.69 -9.20
N ASP A 29 -51.08 25.20 -7.99
CA ASP A 29 -50.29 24.00 -7.73
C ASP A 29 -51.02 22.81 -8.39
N ASP A 30 -51.05 22.79 -9.72
CA ASP A 30 -51.23 21.58 -10.53
C ASP A 30 -49.84 21.11 -10.99
N ASP A 31 -48.79 21.44 -10.24
CA ASP A 31 -47.56 20.67 -10.27
C ASP A 31 -47.94 19.29 -9.74
N THR A 32 -48.05 18.31 -10.64
CA THR A 32 -48.05 16.91 -10.27
C THR A 32 -46.77 16.65 -9.48
N VAL A 33 -46.87 16.76 -8.15
CA VAL A 33 -45.75 16.56 -7.22
C VAL A 33 -45.17 15.20 -7.54
N SER A 34 -43.93 15.19 -8.03
CA SER A 34 -43.31 13.95 -8.47
C SER A 34 -43.13 13.02 -7.28
N VAL A 35 -43.03 11.71 -7.53
CA VAL A 35 -42.77 10.76 -6.43
C VAL A 35 -41.47 11.09 -5.69
N GLU A 36 -40.48 11.70 -6.37
CA GLU A 36 -39.24 12.20 -5.75
C GLU A 36 -39.52 13.28 -4.69
N ASP A 37 -40.44 14.21 -4.96
CA ASP A 37 -40.79 15.31 -4.06
C ASP A 37 -41.66 14.85 -2.86
N GLN A 38 -42.14 13.61 -2.90
CA GLN A 38 -42.93 12.99 -1.82
C GLN A 38 -42.16 11.96 -1.00
N ARG A 39 -40.86 11.78 -1.24
CA ARG A 39 -40.01 10.87 -0.45
C ARG A 39 -39.85 11.37 0.99
N GLU A 40 -39.64 10.43 1.92
CA GLU A 40 -39.25 10.75 3.29
C GLU A 40 -37.92 11.50 3.34
N PHE A 41 -37.73 12.32 4.37
CA PHE A 41 -36.44 12.94 4.65
C PHE A 41 -35.35 11.88 4.85
N MET A 42 -34.19 12.11 4.24
CA MET A 42 -33.03 11.25 4.41
C MET A 42 -32.48 11.43 5.81
N THR A 43 -32.64 10.39 6.64
CA THR A 43 -31.91 10.32 7.91
C THR A 43 -30.42 10.08 7.65
N MET A 44 -29.59 10.39 8.65
CA MET A 44 -28.16 10.16 8.61
C MET A 44 -27.67 9.68 9.96
N PHE A 45 -26.55 8.96 9.95
CA PHE A 45 -25.84 8.66 11.19
C PHE A 45 -25.25 9.91 11.81
N ARG A 46 -25.24 9.96 13.14
CA ARG A 46 -24.63 11.05 13.91
C ARG A 46 -23.13 10.86 13.98
N THR A 47 -22.37 11.81 13.45
CA THR A 47 -20.91 11.81 13.47
C THR A 47 -20.38 13.13 14.00
N ASN A 48 -19.11 13.20 14.38
CA ASN A 48 -18.47 14.48 14.71
C ASN A 48 -18.63 15.49 13.56
N GLU A 49 -18.51 15.03 12.31
CA GLU A 49 -18.49 15.91 11.15
C GLU A 49 -19.84 16.60 10.87
N ASN A 50 -20.96 16.02 11.32
CA ASN A 50 -22.28 16.63 11.16
C ASN A 50 -22.88 17.20 12.46
N THR A 51 -22.27 16.92 13.62
CA THR A 51 -22.69 17.50 14.90
C THR A 51 -21.82 18.66 15.36
N GLY A 52 -20.54 18.70 14.94
CA GLY A 52 -19.55 19.69 15.37
C GLY A 52 -19.17 19.61 16.85
N ARG A 53 -19.49 18.50 17.52
CA ARG A 53 -19.36 18.32 18.99
C ARG A 53 -18.17 17.48 19.42
N GLY A 54 -17.39 16.95 18.50
CA GLY A 54 -16.21 16.14 18.79
C GLY A 54 -16.54 14.86 19.57
N ASP A 55 -15.52 14.35 20.26
CA ASP A 55 -15.62 13.18 21.15
C ASP A 55 -16.54 13.40 22.36
N SER A 56 -17.10 14.61 22.53
CA SER A 56 -18.01 14.95 23.62
C SER A 56 -19.49 14.72 23.29
N ASP A 57 -19.85 14.37 22.05
CA ASP A 57 -21.23 13.98 21.74
C ASP A 57 -21.52 12.56 22.26
N PRO A 58 -22.40 12.41 23.29
CA PRO A 58 -22.74 11.10 23.81
C PRO A 58 -23.49 10.21 22.79
N TYR A 59 -24.01 10.81 21.72
CA TYR A 59 -24.74 10.13 20.64
C TYR A 59 -23.94 10.06 19.35
N ASN A 60 -22.61 10.12 19.42
CA ASN A 60 -21.73 9.91 18.27
C ASN A 60 -21.68 8.41 17.90
N CYS A 61 -21.79 8.09 16.61
CA CYS A 61 -21.53 6.73 16.14
C CYS A 61 -20.05 6.39 16.35
N GLN A 62 -19.78 5.26 17.00
CA GLN A 62 -18.42 4.93 17.38
C GLN A 62 -18.24 3.43 17.62
N THR A 63 -16.99 2.98 17.50
CA THR A 63 -16.57 1.70 18.07
C THR A 63 -16.55 1.83 19.59
N ILE A 64 -17.18 0.88 20.29
CA ILE A 64 -17.27 0.85 21.74
C ILE A 64 -16.63 -0.41 22.32
N THR A 65 -16.20 -0.31 23.58
CA THR A 65 -15.72 -1.45 24.36
C THR A 65 -16.87 -2.07 25.13
N VAL A 66 -17.16 -3.34 24.87
CA VAL A 66 -18.15 -4.13 25.62
C VAL A 66 -17.43 -5.29 26.28
N ASN A 67 -17.59 -5.45 27.60
CA ASN A 67 -16.91 -6.50 28.38
C ASN A 67 -15.38 -6.54 28.22
N GLY A 68 -14.74 -5.38 27.96
CA GLY A 68 -13.29 -5.30 27.73
C GLY A 68 -12.84 -5.57 26.28
N HIS A 69 -13.79 -5.83 25.37
CA HIS A 69 -13.54 -6.11 23.96
C HIS A 69 -13.95 -4.92 23.08
N ASN A 70 -13.01 -4.42 22.27
CA ASN A 70 -13.21 -3.25 21.40
C ASN A 70 -13.65 -3.64 19.98
N ASN A 71 -14.62 -4.55 19.86
CA ASN A 71 -15.14 -5.05 18.59
C ASN A 71 -16.66 -4.89 18.46
N SER A 72 -17.21 -3.90 19.16
CA SER A 72 -18.63 -3.57 19.09
C SER A 72 -18.79 -2.17 18.52
N VAL A 73 -19.89 -1.93 17.81
CA VAL A 73 -20.20 -0.63 17.19
C VAL A 73 -21.56 -0.15 17.69
N HIS A 74 -21.63 1.10 18.15
CA HIS A 74 -22.88 1.76 18.49
C HIS A 74 -23.20 2.81 17.43
N LEU A 75 -24.34 2.65 16.77
CA LEU A 75 -24.85 3.61 15.81
C LEU A 75 -25.98 4.42 16.42
N TYR A 76 -26.02 5.71 16.08
CA TYR A 76 -27.06 6.66 16.41
C TYR A 76 -27.46 7.44 15.16
N TRP A 77 -28.73 7.79 14.99
CA TRP A 77 -29.19 8.57 13.83
C TRP A 77 -30.25 9.60 14.21
N TYR A 78 -30.56 10.48 13.25
CA TYR A 78 -31.59 11.51 13.42
C TYR A 78 -32.99 10.92 13.17
N GLY A 79 -33.92 11.16 14.10
CA GLY A 79 -35.31 10.74 13.92
C GLY A 79 -36.02 11.52 12.82
N VAL A 80 -36.93 10.85 12.10
CA VAL A 80 -37.83 11.47 11.13
C VAL A 80 -39.27 11.28 11.60
N ASP A 81 -39.94 12.40 11.86
CA ASP A 81 -41.30 12.40 12.37
C ASP A 81 -42.27 11.73 11.40
N GLY A 82 -43.14 10.88 11.94
CA GLY A 82 -44.21 10.24 11.17
C GLY A 82 -43.77 9.08 10.27
N CYS A 83 -42.48 8.75 10.19
CA CYS A 83 -41.97 7.65 9.37
C CYS A 83 -42.51 6.26 9.82
N LYS A 84 -42.30 5.24 8.98
CA LYS A 84 -42.61 3.83 9.28
C LYS A 84 -41.50 3.16 10.11
N GLY A 85 -40.27 3.67 10.03
CA GLY A 85 -39.08 3.09 10.65
C GLY A 85 -37.83 3.40 9.83
N TYR A 86 -36.76 2.66 10.13
CA TYR A 86 -35.47 2.81 9.45
C TYR A 86 -34.95 1.46 9.01
N GLU A 87 -34.35 1.41 7.83
CA GLU A 87 -33.63 0.25 7.34
C GLU A 87 -32.13 0.51 7.44
N ILE A 88 -31.40 -0.43 8.03
CA ILE A 88 -29.98 -0.31 8.35
C ILE A 88 -29.25 -1.50 7.75
N LYS A 89 -28.21 -1.20 6.96
CA LYS A 89 -27.33 -2.19 6.34
C LYS A 89 -25.89 -1.98 6.80
N TYR A 90 -25.13 -3.07 6.91
CA TYR A 90 -23.67 -2.97 6.95
C TYR A 90 -22.98 -4.06 6.14
N ALA A 91 -21.79 -3.71 5.66
CA ALA A 91 -20.93 -4.55 4.85
C ALA A 91 -19.45 -4.27 5.18
N LEU A 92 -18.55 -5.13 4.71
CA LEU A 92 -17.14 -4.81 4.74
C LEU A 92 -16.83 -3.69 3.76
N TYR A 93 -15.94 -2.78 4.14
CA TYR A 93 -15.50 -1.68 3.28
C TYR A 93 -15.14 -2.10 1.85
N PRO A 94 -14.32 -3.14 1.59
CA PRO A 94 -13.93 -3.53 0.23
C PRO A 94 -15.13 -3.83 -0.69
N ASN A 95 -16.22 -4.36 -0.14
CA ASN A 95 -17.37 -4.81 -0.92
C ASN A 95 -18.20 -3.65 -1.48
N VAL A 96 -18.21 -2.52 -0.76
CA VAL A 96 -19.14 -1.39 -1.00
C VAL A 96 -18.41 -0.04 -1.11
N SER A 97 -17.09 -0.08 -1.31
CA SER A 97 -16.23 1.12 -1.38
C SER A 97 -16.36 1.93 -2.66
N SER A 98 -17.04 1.42 -3.69
CA SER A 98 -17.11 2.06 -5.01
C SER A 98 -17.96 3.32 -5.05
N GLY A 99 -18.83 3.52 -4.05
CA GLY A 99 -19.84 4.57 -4.08
C GLY A 99 -21.13 4.20 -4.82
N LEU A 100 -21.22 2.97 -5.34
CA LEU A 100 -22.30 2.56 -6.23
C LEU A 100 -23.41 1.82 -5.48
N ALA A 101 -24.67 2.14 -5.81
CA ALA A 101 -25.83 1.45 -5.23
C ALA A 101 -25.82 -0.06 -5.54
N GLU A 102 -25.34 -0.48 -6.71
CA GLU A 102 -25.28 -1.90 -7.10
C GLU A 102 -24.47 -2.78 -6.12
N ASP A 103 -23.47 -2.20 -5.45
CA ASP A 103 -22.69 -2.93 -4.44
C ASP A 103 -23.50 -3.17 -3.17
N TRP A 104 -24.31 -2.21 -2.79
CA TRP A 104 -25.13 -2.27 -1.58
C TRP A 104 -26.45 -3.02 -1.77
N GLU A 105 -26.91 -3.14 -3.01
CA GLU A 105 -28.09 -3.93 -3.36
C GLU A 105 -27.73 -5.38 -3.75
N ASN A 106 -26.45 -5.76 -3.76
CA ASN A 106 -26.03 -7.15 -3.92
C ASN A 106 -26.05 -7.87 -2.55
N PRO A 107 -26.94 -8.85 -2.32
CA PRO A 107 -27.04 -9.55 -1.04
C PRO A 107 -25.77 -10.30 -0.64
N GLU A 108 -24.94 -10.73 -1.59
CA GLU A 108 -23.68 -11.44 -1.29
C GLU A 108 -22.62 -10.53 -0.64
N LYS A 109 -22.79 -9.22 -0.78
CA LYS A 109 -21.86 -8.20 -0.24
C LYS A 109 -22.28 -7.69 1.14
N ILE A 110 -23.55 -7.86 1.50
CA ILE A 110 -24.15 -7.34 2.73
C ILE A 110 -24.03 -8.38 3.83
N ILE A 111 -23.44 -7.98 4.97
CA ILE A 111 -23.32 -8.87 6.13
C ILE A 111 -24.62 -8.88 6.93
N PHE A 112 -25.27 -7.72 7.02
CA PHE A 112 -26.46 -7.55 7.84
C PHE A 112 -27.37 -6.48 7.24
N ASP A 113 -28.67 -6.77 7.27
CA ASP A 113 -29.74 -5.89 6.83
C ASP A 113 -30.93 -6.07 7.78
N THR A 114 -31.42 -4.98 8.36
CA THR A 114 -32.56 -5.03 9.29
C THR A 114 -33.41 -3.77 9.22
N ILE A 115 -34.65 -3.92 9.68
CA ILE A 115 -35.59 -2.81 9.84
C ILE A 115 -35.90 -2.64 11.32
N VAL A 116 -35.78 -1.40 11.80
CA VAL A 116 -36.15 -1.00 13.16
C VAL A 116 -37.34 -0.04 13.14
N GLY A 117 -38.15 -0.07 14.20
CA GLY A 117 -39.32 0.79 14.34
C GLY A 117 -38.97 2.28 14.43
N PRO A 118 -39.96 3.18 14.24
CA PRO A 118 -39.72 4.63 14.15
C PRO A 118 -39.23 5.25 15.47
N ASP A 119 -39.50 4.59 16.61
CA ASP A 119 -39.08 5.03 17.95
C ASP A 119 -37.66 4.58 18.32
N LYS A 120 -36.98 3.82 17.45
CA LYS A 120 -35.59 3.41 17.64
C LYS A 120 -34.67 4.42 16.94
N LEU A 121 -33.70 4.96 17.69
CA LEU A 121 -32.72 5.95 17.20
C LEU A 121 -31.27 5.50 17.41
N ASP A 122 -31.07 4.28 17.89
CA ASP A 122 -29.77 3.68 18.11
C ASP A 122 -29.80 2.15 17.97
N ILE A 123 -28.63 1.55 17.68
CA ILE A 123 -28.42 0.10 17.68
C ILE A 123 -26.97 -0.23 18.02
N ILE A 124 -26.76 -1.33 18.75
CA ILE A 124 -25.43 -1.87 19.05
C ILE A 124 -25.23 -3.18 18.29
N PHE A 125 -24.15 -3.25 17.51
CA PHE A 125 -23.64 -4.47 16.90
C PHE A 125 -22.47 -4.99 17.73
N ASN A 126 -22.65 -6.12 18.39
CA ASN A 126 -21.61 -6.74 19.22
C ASN A 126 -20.85 -7.82 18.44
N ASN A 127 -19.65 -8.14 18.93
CA ASN A 127 -18.87 -9.31 18.50
C ASN A 127 -18.48 -9.31 17.02
N LEU A 128 -18.23 -8.13 16.46
CA LEU A 128 -17.71 -8.02 15.09
C LEU A 128 -16.26 -8.50 15.03
N GLU A 129 -15.75 -8.75 13.81
CA GLU A 129 -14.32 -9.02 13.63
C GLU A 129 -13.45 -7.85 14.09
N TYR A 130 -12.32 -8.14 14.75
CA TYR A 130 -11.37 -7.12 15.24
C TYR A 130 -10.55 -6.50 14.09
N SER A 131 -10.09 -5.25 14.28
CA SER A 131 -9.33 -4.47 13.29
C SER A 131 -9.94 -4.47 11.88
N THR A 132 -11.27 -4.53 11.79
CA THR A 132 -12.00 -4.69 10.54
C THR A 132 -12.79 -3.43 10.26
N ASP A 133 -12.75 -2.99 9.00
CA ASP A 133 -13.39 -1.76 8.54
C ASP A 133 -14.76 -2.06 7.96
N TYR A 134 -15.80 -1.54 8.62
CA TYR A 134 -17.20 -1.72 8.25
C TYR A 134 -17.77 -0.42 7.70
N ARG A 135 -18.63 -0.56 6.68
CA ARG A 135 -19.45 0.52 6.15
C ARG A 135 -20.89 0.31 6.56
N PHE A 136 -21.55 1.41 6.91
CA PHE A 136 -22.93 1.41 7.37
C PHE A 136 -23.77 2.33 6.48
N ALA A 137 -24.99 1.87 6.17
CA ALA A 137 -25.98 2.63 5.43
C ALA A 137 -27.33 2.62 6.15
N ILE A 138 -28.10 3.69 5.95
CA ILE A 138 -29.43 3.86 6.54
C ILE A 138 -30.37 4.58 5.56
N ARG A 139 -31.64 4.21 5.56
CA ARG A 139 -32.71 4.98 4.93
C ARG A 139 -33.96 5.04 5.80
N THR A 140 -34.72 6.11 5.65
CA THR A 140 -36.03 6.29 6.27
C THR A 140 -37.09 5.58 5.46
N LEU A 141 -37.93 4.79 6.13
CA LEU A 141 -39.03 4.06 5.49
C LEU A 141 -40.33 4.85 5.56
N SER A 142 -41.05 4.94 4.44
CA SER A 142 -42.33 5.62 4.38
C SER A 142 -43.50 4.70 4.73
N LYS A 143 -44.53 5.28 5.37
CA LYS A 143 -45.83 4.60 5.52
C LYS A 143 -46.58 4.47 4.18
N LYS A 144 -46.20 5.26 3.16
CA LYS A 144 -46.82 5.27 1.83
C LYS A 144 -46.32 4.14 0.91
N GLY A 145 -45.24 3.44 1.30
CA GLY A 145 -44.63 2.36 0.50
C GLY A 145 -43.23 2.71 -0.01
N GLU A 146 -42.55 1.72 -0.61
CA GLU A 146 -41.11 1.78 -0.91
C GLU A 146 -40.71 2.90 -1.89
N ALA A 147 -41.59 3.23 -2.83
CA ALA A 147 -41.36 4.31 -3.79
C ALA A 147 -41.15 5.68 -3.10
N TYR A 148 -41.66 5.83 -1.88
CA TYR A 148 -41.57 7.04 -1.06
C TYR A 148 -40.53 6.96 0.04
N ASN A 149 -39.74 5.88 0.14
CA ASN A 149 -38.62 5.83 1.07
C ASN A 149 -37.61 6.93 0.73
N SER A 150 -36.84 7.37 1.74
CA SER A 150 -35.75 8.30 1.47
C SER A 150 -34.69 7.68 0.57
N LYS A 151 -33.81 8.52 0.02
CA LYS A 151 -32.53 8.05 -0.52
C LYS A 151 -31.69 7.45 0.62
N TRP A 152 -30.71 6.63 0.25
CA TRP A 152 -29.77 6.03 1.20
C TRP A 152 -28.71 7.04 1.63
N TYR A 153 -28.50 7.15 2.93
CA TYR A 153 -27.24 7.63 3.50
C TYR A 153 -26.28 6.46 3.67
N GLY A 154 -24.99 6.63 3.40
CA GLY A 154 -23.99 5.57 3.58
C GLY A 154 -23.36 5.04 2.29
N TYR A 155 -23.97 5.31 1.14
CA TYR A 155 -23.56 4.74 -0.15
C TYR A 155 -22.34 5.43 -0.78
N GLY A 156 -21.77 6.48 -0.17
CA GLY A 156 -20.66 7.25 -0.74
C GLY A 156 -19.32 6.48 -0.89
N ASP A 157 -18.46 7.01 -1.77
CA ASP A 157 -17.20 6.39 -2.25
C ASP A 157 -15.97 6.57 -1.32
N GLY A 158 -16.14 7.19 -0.15
CA GLY A 158 -15.03 7.49 0.75
C GLY A 158 -14.31 8.83 0.51
N ARG A 159 -14.52 9.51 -0.64
CA ARG A 159 -13.90 10.82 -0.93
C ARG A 159 -14.72 11.98 -0.38
N HIS A 160 -16.03 11.78 -0.25
CA HIS A 160 -16.96 12.73 0.32
C HIS A 160 -17.35 12.27 1.73
N TRP A 161 -16.64 12.79 2.74
CA TRP A 161 -16.80 12.41 4.15
C TRP A 161 -18.24 12.56 4.68
N ALA A 162 -19.06 13.41 4.05
CA ALA A 162 -20.44 13.64 4.43
C ALA A 162 -21.42 12.57 3.92
N GLU A 163 -21.00 11.66 3.02
CA GLU A 163 -21.90 10.76 2.30
C GLU A 163 -21.81 9.29 2.74
N TYR A 164 -20.95 8.98 3.73
CA TYR A 164 -20.77 7.62 4.23
C TYR A 164 -20.49 7.60 5.74
N LEU A 165 -20.76 6.45 6.38
CA LEU A 165 -20.23 6.11 7.71
C LEU A 165 -19.33 4.88 7.59
N GLY A 166 -18.07 5.01 8.02
CA GLY A 166 -17.19 3.87 8.24
C GLY A 166 -16.65 3.85 9.65
N LEU A 167 -16.65 2.68 10.27
CA LEU A 167 -16.08 2.47 11.59
C LEU A 167 -15.18 1.24 11.55
N THR A 168 -13.97 1.40 12.07
CA THR A 168 -13.01 0.31 12.22
C THR A 168 -13.05 -0.19 13.65
N THR A 169 -13.23 -1.50 13.83
CA THR A 169 -13.14 -2.13 15.16
C THR A 169 -11.70 -2.04 15.70
N GLY A 170 -11.57 -2.06 17.02
CA GLY A 170 -10.29 -2.01 17.70
C GLY A 170 -9.41 -3.25 17.44
N ASN A 171 -8.14 -3.15 17.82
CA ASN A 171 -7.25 -4.30 17.79
C ASN A 171 -7.74 -5.38 18.75
N ARG A 172 -7.55 -6.63 18.35
CA ARG A 172 -7.69 -7.75 19.28
C ARG A 172 -6.61 -7.63 20.36
N TYR A 173 -6.96 -7.98 21.59
CA TYR A 173 -6.00 -8.20 22.68
C TYR A 173 -4.92 -9.23 22.24
N PRO A 174 -3.79 -9.36 22.95
CA PRO A 174 -2.77 -10.32 22.59
C PRO A 174 -3.32 -11.73 22.47
N VAL A 175 -3.00 -12.40 21.37
CA VAL A 175 -3.40 -13.77 21.07
C VAL A 175 -2.15 -14.65 21.10
N PRO A 176 -2.14 -15.76 21.84
CA PRO A 176 -1.01 -16.68 21.83
C PRO A 176 -0.96 -17.47 20.51
N GLU A 177 0.24 -17.70 19.99
CA GLU A 177 0.45 -18.53 18.80
C GLU A 177 0.50 -20.01 19.23
N VAL A 178 -0.67 -20.67 19.21
CA VAL A 178 -0.81 -22.05 19.68
C VAL A 178 -0.69 -23.07 18.54
N ILE A 179 -0.87 -22.63 17.30
CA ILE A 179 -0.57 -23.43 16.11
C ILE A 179 0.43 -22.76 15.18
N THR A 180 1.30 -23.58 14.61
CA THR A 180 2.19 -23.25 13.49
C THR A 180 2.10 -24.35 12.43
N GLN A 181 2.78 -24.18 11.30
CA GLN A 181 2.70 -25.12 10.18
C GLN A 181 4.09 -25.54 9.67
N SER A 182 4.18 -26.73 9.10
CA SER A 182 5.28 -27.11 8.23
C SER A 182 5.20 -26.38 6.88
N ALA A 183 6.22 -26.54 6.04
CA ALA A 183 6.04 -26.32 4.62
C ALA A 183 4.92 -27.25 4.11
N PRO A 184 3.93 -26.72 3.36
CA PRO A 184 2.88 -27.53 2.78
C PRO A 184 3.43 -28.37 1.62
N THR A 185 2.83 -29.55 1.42
CA THR A 185 3.01 -30.33 0.20
C THR A 185 1.92 -29.95 -0.81
N LYS A 186 1.82 -30.68 -1.92
CA LYS A 186 0.75 -30.50 -2.89
C LYS A 186 -0.65 -30.83 -2.36
N ASN A 187 -0.76 -31.67 -1.34
CA ASN A 187 -2.05 -32.19 -0.88
C ASN A 187 -2.13 -32.39 0.64
N SER A 188 -1.13 -31.91 1.38
CA SER A 188 -1.10 -32.02 2.83
C SER A 188 -0.31 -30.90 3.49
N VAL A 189 -0.55 -30.71 4.78
CA VAL A 189 0.23 -29.84 5.65
C VAL A 189 0.23 -30.41 7.06
N ARG A 190 1.39 -30.33 7.75
CA ARG A 190 1.46 -30.63 9.17
C ARG A 190 1.25 -29.37 9.98
N ILE A 191 0.34 -29.43 10.95
CA ILE A 191 0.08 -28.35 11.90
C ILE A 191 0.66 -28.76 13.25
N TYR A 192 1.59 -27.96 13.77
CA TYR A 192 2.18 -28.18 15.09
C TYR A 192 1.38 -27.44 16.15
N LEU A 193 1.19 -28.08 17.30
CA LEU A 193 0.43 -27.57 18.43
C LEU A 193 1.37 -27.24 19.60
N ASN A 194 1.43 -25.97 20.01
CA ASN A 194 2.03 -25.56 21.27
C ASN A 194 0.94 -25.04 22.22
N LYS A 195 0.67 -25.77 23.30
CA LYS A 195 -0.32 -25.39 24.30
C LYS A 195 0.26 -24.59 25.47
N SER A 196 1.59 -24.47 25.59
CA SER A 196 2.21 -23.94 26.80
C SER A 196 1.93 -22.45 26.96
N TYR A 197 1.33 -22.10 28.10
CA TYR A 197 1.17 -20.72 28.53
C TYR A 197 2.53 -20.08 28.82
N THR A 198 3.43 -20.80 29.49
CA THR A 198 4.78 -20.33 29.79
C THR A 198 5.57 -19.98 28.52
N ASP A 199 5.50 -20.81 27.47
CA ASP A 199 6.15 -20.53 26.19
C ASP A 199 5.58 -19.26 25.56
N ALA A 200 4.24 -19.16 25.45
CA ALA A 200 3.58 -17.99 24.86
C ALA A 200 3.90 -16.69 25.62
N VAL A 201 3.95 -16.74 26.95
CA VAL A 201 4.34 -15.61 27.79
C VAL A 201 5.81 -15.24 27.60
N THR A 202 6.70 -16.21 27.45
CA THR A 202 8.13 -15.97 27.22
C THR A 202 8.34 -15.26 25.88
N ASP A 203 7.66 -15.73 24.83
CA ASP A 203 7.69 -15.10 23.50
C ASP A 203 7.06 -13.70 23.51
N TRP A 204 6.05 -13.48 24.35
CA TRP A 204 5.36 -12.19 24.49
C TRP A 204 6.13 -11.16 25.35
N LYS A 205 6.69 -11.57 26.50
CA LYS A 205 7.39 -10.70 27.48
C LYS A 205 8.61 -9.97 26.92
N ALA A 206 9.14 -10.38 25.77
CA ALA A 206 10.13 -9.61 25.03
C ALA A 206 9.60 -8.26 24.47
N SER A 207 8.30 -7.92 24.64
CA SER A 207 7.65 -6.77 23.99
C SER A 207 6.88 -5.78 24.89
N GLU A 208 7.22 -5.67 26.18
CA GLU A 208 6.71 -4.65 27.14
C GLU A 208 5.18 -4.57 27.36
N SER A 209 4.50 -5.67 27.71
CA SER A 209 3.17 -5.60 28.37
C SER A 209 2.88 -6.77 29.32
N ASP A 210 1.86 -6.57 30.15
CA ASP A 210 1.38 -7.41 31.25
C ASP A 210 1.07 -8.87 30.83
N PRO A 211 1.75 -9.90 31.37
CA PRO A 211 1.46 -11.30 31.06
C PRO A 211 0.04 -11.73 31.42
N ASP A 212 -0.67 -10.98 32.26
CA ASP A 212 -2.03 -11.28 32.70
C ASP A 212 -3.06 -11.14 31.56
N GLU A 213 -2.71 -10.55 30.41
CA GLU A 213 -3.62 -10.39 29.27
C GLU A 213 -4.05 -11.73 28.64
N PHE A 214 -3.21 -12.77 28.66
CA PHE A 214 -3.61 -14.08 28.13
C PHE A 214 -4.63 -14.77 29.03
N ILE A 215 -4.38 -14.84 30.34
CA ILE A 215 -5.32 -15.48 31.29
C ILE A 215 -6.63 -14.70 31.47
N LYS A 216 -6.64 -13.41 31.14
CA LYS A 216 -7.86 -12.58 31.11
C LYS A 216 -8.80 -12.97 29.97
N ASN A 217 -8.25 -13.36 28.81
CA ASN A 217 -9.02 -13.57 27.59
C ASN A 217 -9.11 -15.05 27.16
N PHE A 218 -8.23 -15.91 27.67
CA PHE A 218 -8.14 -17.33 27.32
C PHE A 218 -8.10 -18.20 28.57
N GLN A 219 -8.77 -19.35 28.49
CA GLN A 219 -8.72 -20.36 29.53
C GLN A 219 -7.38 -21.09 29.52
N VAL A 220 -6.75 -21.16 30.69
CA VAL A 220 -5.48 -21.86 30.92
C VAL A 220 -5.67 -22.81 32.11
N GLU A 221 -5.31 -24.07 31.94
CA GLU A 221 -5.34 -25.11 32.97
C GLU A 221 -4.00 -25.84 32.96
N ASP A 222 -3.36 -25.96 34.13
CA ASP A 222 -2.06 -26.65 34.29
C ASP A 222 -0.99 -26.21 33.26
N ASP A 223 -0.79 -24.89 33.12
CA ASP A 223 0.11 -24.24 32.13
C ASP A 223 -0.26 -24.51 30.66
N LYS A 224 -1.48 -24.99 30.37
CA LYS A 224 -1.92 -25.29 29.00
C LYS A 224 -3.16 -24.49 28.61
N PHE A 225 -3.13 -23.88 27.43
CA PHE A 225 -4.33 -23.32 26.82
C PHE A 225 -5.36 -24.42 26.52
N VAL A 226 -6.62 -24.17 26.89
CA VAL A 226 -7.73 -25.10 26.66
C VAL A 226 -8.26 -24.96 25.23
N MET A 227 -8.08 -26.00 24.42
CA MET A 227 -8.53 -26.08 23.02
C MET A 227 -9.22 -27.41 22.81
N GLN A 228 -10.40 -27.40 22.20
CA GLN A 228 -11.19 -28.62 21.98
C GLN A 228 -11.44 -28.91 20.51
N LYS A 229 -11.22 -27.94 19.60
CA LYS A 229 -11.60 -28.11 18.20
C LYS A 229 -10.56 -27.52 17.26
N LEU A 230 -10.24 -28.26 16.21
CA LEU A 230 -9.55 -27.78 15.02
C LEU A 230 -10.53 -27.74 13.85
N THR A 231 -10.54 -26.64 13.10
CA THR A 231 -11.36 -26.50 11.89
C THR A 231 -10.49 -26.15 10.69
N VAL A 232 -10.75 -26.83 9.57
CA VAL A 232 -10.19 -26.52 8.26
C VAL A 232 -11.32 -26.08 7.34
N ALA A 233 -11.14 -24.96 6.66
CA ALA A 233 -12.09 -24.45 5.67
C ALA A 233 -11.35 -24.02 4.40
N ALA A 234 -11.99 -24.17 3.25
CA ALA A 234 -11.48 -23.57 2.03
C ALA A 234 -11.56 -22.04 2.12
N SER A 235 -10.53 -21.35 1.64
CA SER A 235 -10.50 -19.88 1.60
C SER A 235 -11.46 -19.33 0.54
N SER A 236 -11.83 -18.06 0.68
CA SER A 236 -12.56 -17.28 -0.32
C SER A 236 -11.85 -17.22 -1.69
N GLU A 237 -10.53 -17.47 -1.76
CA GLU A 237 -9.79 -17.56 -3.02
C GLU A 237 -10.03 -18.86 -3.78
N ASN A 238 -10.33 -19.96 -3.07
CA ASN A 238 -10.57 -21.28 -3.64
C ASN A 238 -11.78 -21.95 -2.95
N PRO A 239 -13.00 -21.37 -3.02
CA PRO A 239 -14.13 -21.79 -2.18
C PRO A 239 -14.64 -23.21 -2.48
N GLN A 240 -14.24 -23.78 -3.62
CA GLN A 240 -14.60 -25.13 -4.05
C GLN A 240 -13.48 -26.15 -3.78
N ALA A 241 -12.37 -25.74 -3.15
CA ALA A 241 -11.28 -26.64 -2.80
C ALA A 241 -11.76 -27.69 -1.79
N LYS A 242 -11.38 -28.94 -2.03
CA LYS A 242 -11.78 -30.07 -1.18
C LYS A 242 -11.23 -29.89 0.23
N VAL A 243 -12.10 -30.01 1.22
CA VAL A 243 -11.74 -30.19 2.64
C VAL A 243 -12.21 -31.59 3.07
N PRO A 244 -11.30 -32.46 3.55
CA PRO A 244 -11.70 -33.76 4.09
C PRO A 244 -12.63 -33.59 5.30
N GLU A 245 -13.66 -34.43 5.39
CA GLU A 245 -14.75 -34.30 6.38
C GLU A 245 -14.25 -34.31 7.83
N GLU A 246 -13.25 -35.15 8.13
CA GLU A 246 -12.57 -35.23 9.43
C GLU A 246 -12.07 -33.85 9.89
N TRP A 247 -11.43 -33.10 8.99
CA TRP A 247 -10.79 -31.84 9.32
C TRP A 247 -11.73 -30.63 9.33
N ALA A 248 -12.92 -30.76 8.74
CA ALA A 248 -13.91 -29.68 8.75
C ALA A 248 -14.35 -29.34 10.19
N ASN A 249 -14.39 -30.33 11.09
CA ASN A 249 -14.83 -30.18 12.48
C ASN A 249 -14.12 -31.16 13.43
N HIS A 250 -12.80 -31.26 13.37
CA HIS A 250 -12.02 -32.19 14.20
C HIS A 250 -12.10 -31.84 15.69
N GLU A 251 -12.58 -32.76 16.52
CA GLU A 251 -12.50 -32.63 17.98
C GLU A 251 -11.10 -33.09 18.43
N ILE A 252 -10.38 -32.23 19.13
CA ILE A 252 -9.01 -32.49 19.56
C ILE A 252 -9.02 -33.54 20.67
N THR A 253 -8.32 -34.65 20.43
CA THR A 253 -8.24 -35.78 21.35
C THR A 253 -7.00 -35.70 22.26
N ASP A 254 -6.96 -36.53 23.30
CA ASP A 254 -5.76 -36.68 24.14
C ASP A 254 -4.57 -37.22 23.35
N GLU A 255 -4.81 -38.08 22.36
CA GLU A 255 -3.77 -38.59 21.45
C GLU A 255 -3.17 -37.48 20.58
N ASP A 256 -4.00 -36.55 20.07
CA ASP A 256 -3.52 -35.38 19.34
C ASP A 256 -2.65 -34.48 20.22
N ILE A 257 -3.05 -34.31 21.48
CA ILE A 257 -2.32 -33.52 22.47
C ILE A 257 -0.96 -34.16 22.79
N GLU A 258 -0.93 -35.48 22.99
CA GLU A 258 0.32 -36.22 23.26
C GLU A 258 1.25 -36.19 22.04
N ARG A 259 0.68 -36.30 20.84
CA ARG A 259 1.43 -36.25 19.57
C ARG A 259 1.96 -34.85 19.27
N GLY A 260 1.22 -33.80 19.63
CA GLY A 260 1.61 -32.40 19.44
C GLY A 260 1.51 -31.89 17.99
N TYR A 261 0.88 -32.63 17.09
CA TYR A 261 0.66 -32.21 15.70
C TYR A 261 -0.55 -32.89 15.05
N PHE A 262 -1.02 -32.31 13.95
CA PHE A 262 -2.04 -32.84 13.05
C PHE A 262 -1.46 -32.96 11.64
N ASP A 263 -1.66 -34.11 10.98
CA ASP A 263 -1.32 -34.32 9.58
C ASP A 263 -2.59 -34.21 8.73
N ILE A 264 -2.81 -33.03 8.17
CA ILE A 264 -3.98 -32.78 7.34
C ILE A 264 -3.66 -33.23 5.92
N GLU A 265 -4.20 -34.36 5.50
CA GLU A 265 -4.01 -34.95 4.17
C GLU A 265 -5.26 -34.85 3.29
N GLY A 266 -5.12 -35.03 1.97
CA GLY A 266 -6.25 -35.10 1.04
C GLY A 266 -6.81 -33.74 0.61
N LEU A 267 -6.00 -32.69 0.76
CA LEU A 267 -6.24 -31.34 0.24
C LEU A 267 -6.01 -31.28 -1.27
N ASP A 268 -6.65 -30.32 -1.94
CA ASP A 268 -6.40 -30.01 -3.35
C ASP A 268 -5.10 -29.20 -3.50
N GLU A 269 -4.44 -29.39 -4.64
CA GLU A 269 -3.22 -28.66 -5.04
C GLU A 269 -3.50 -27.18 -5.27
N SER A 270 -2.47 -26.33 -5.06
CA SER A 270 -2.50 -24.89 -5.36
C SER A 270 -3.69 -24.12 -4.75
N SER A 271 -4.21 -24.60 -3.62
CA SER A 271 -5.45 -24.13 -3.00
C SER A 271 -5.18 -23.59 -1.59
N VAL A 272 -5.94 -22.58 -1.18
CA VAL A 272 -5.79 -21.93 0.13
C VAL A 272 -6.80 -22.47 1.13
N TYR A 273 -6.31 -22.81 2.32
CA TYR A 273 -7.06 -23.33 3.45
C TYR A 273 -6.86 -22.47 4.69
N ILE A 274 -7.94 -22.25 5.43
CA ILE A 274 -7.98 -21.52 6.70
C ILE A 274 -8.09 -22.55 7.82
N ILE A 275 -7.16 -22.49 8.77
CA ILE A 275 -7.06 -23.45 9.87
C ILE A 275 -7.13 -22.70 11.19
N ASN A 276 -8.07 -23.09 12.05
CA ASN A 276 -8.26 -22.51 13.38
C ASN A 276 -8.20 -23.58 14.46
N VAL A 277 -7.78 -23.15 15.66
CA VAL A 277 -8.03 -23.88 16.91
C VAL A 277 -8.92 -23.05 17.81
N GLU A 278 -9.86 -23.70 18.47
CA GLU A 278 -10.95 -23.04 19.18
C GLU A 278 -11.13 -23.57 20.60
N ASN A 279 -11.42 -22.66 21.51
CA ASN A 279 -11.99 -22.99 22.82
C ASN A 279 -13.53 -22.94 22.76
N LYS A 280 -14.18 -24.10 22.78
CA LYS A 280 -15.65 -24.23 22.74
C LYS A 280 -16.36 -23.71 24.00
N ASN A 281 -15.63 -23.45 25.08
CA ASN A 281 -16.20 -22.82 26.29
C ASN A 281 -16.44 -21.31 26.10
N VAL A 282 -15.87 -20.70 25.05
CA VAL A 282 -16.06 -19.29 24.72
C VAL A 282 -17.20 -19.18 23.70
N PRO A 283 -18.33 -18.52 24.04
CA PRO A 283 -19.52 -18.49 23.17
C PRO A 283 -19.36 -17.58 21.95
N VAL A 284 -18.49 -16.58 22.04
CA VAL A 284 -18.23 -15.64 20.94
C VAL A 284 -17.15 -16.21 20.03
N LYS A 285 -17.51 -16.51 18.79
CA LYS A 285 -16.62 -17.20 17.83
C LYS A 285 -15.27 -16.49 17.63
N VAL A 286 -15.30 -15.17 17.43
CA VAL A 286 -14.09 -14.37 17.17
C VAL A 286 -13.14 -14.34 18.37
N ASP A 287 -13.65 -14.58 19.58
CA ASP A 287 -12.85 -14.68 20.80
C ASP A 287 -12.44 -16.14 21.11
N ALA A 288 -13.24 -17.11 20.70
CA ALA A 288 -12.98 -18.54 20.87
C ALA A 288 -11.79 -19.05 20.06
N VAL A 289 -11.54 -18.45 18.88
CA VAL A 289 -10.40 -18.79 18.03
C VAL A 289 -9.12 -18.26 18.67
N TYR A 290 -8.10 -19.08 18.82
CA TYR A 290 -6.76 -18.63 19.22
C TYR A 290 -6.11 -17.88 18.04
N ASN A 291 -5.19 -18.50 17.30
CA ASN A 291 -4.64 -17.94 16.07
C ASN A 291 -5.15 -18.70 14.82
N THR A 292 -5.24 -17.99 13.70
CA THR A 292 -5.65 -18.55 12.41
C THR A 292 -4.44 -18.69 11.49
N LEU A 293 -4.27 -19.86 10.89
CA LEU A 293 -3.31 -20.10 9.82
C LEU A 293 -4.01 -20.03 8.46
N SER A 294 -3.28 -19.52 7.46
CA SER A 294 -3.65 -19.60 6.05
C SER A 294 -2.58 -20.34 5.30
N VAL A 295 -2.91 -21.55 4.85
CA VAL A 295 -2.00 -22.44 4.14
C VAL A 295 -2.38 -22.48 2.68
N ARG A 296 -1.44 -22.19 1.78
CA ARG A 296 -1.58 -22.56 0.36
C ARG A 296 -0.86 -23.89 0.13
N THR A 297 -1.55 -24.92 -0.33
CA THR A 297 -0.90 -26.15 -0.78
C THR A 297 -0.01 -25.86 -1.98
N ASP A 298 1.11 -26.57 -2.07
CA ASP A 298 2.05 -26.36 -3.17
C ASP A 298 1.46 -26.86 -4.50
N GLY A 299 2.15 -26.62 -5.60
CA GLY A 299 1.85 -27.25 -6.87
C GLY A 299 3.03 -27.32 -7.83
N GLU A 300 2.87 -28.08 -8.92
CA GLU A 300 3.84 -28.11 -10.02
C GLU A 300 3.72 -26.87 -10.90
N VAL A 301 4.79 -26.08 -10.93
CA VAL A 301 4.91 -24.97 -11.88
C VAL A 301 5.08 -25.55 -13.28
N GLY A 302 4.10 -25.27 -14.15
CA GLY A 302 4.14 -25.68 -15.56
C GLY A 302 5.09 -24.84 -16.41
N GLU A 303 5.09 -25.11 -17.71
CA GLU A 303 5.81 -24.30 -18.71
C GLU A 303 5.36 -22.83 -18.67
N PRO A 304 6.24 -21.87 -19.05
CA PRO A 304 5.88 -20.46 -19.11
C PRO A 304 4.62 -20.19 -19.94
N VAL A 305 3.71 -19.39 -19.39
CA VAL A 305 2.47 -18.98 -20.05
C VAL A 305 2.72 -17.72 -20.87
N LEU A 306 2.76 -17.87 -22.19
CA LEU A 306 2.81 -16.71 -23.10
C LEU A 306 1.47 -16.00 -23.13
N ILE A 307 1.44 -14.75 -22.67
CA ILE A 307 0.31 -13.84 -22.87
C ILE A 307 0.44 -13.27 -24.28
N LYS A 308 -0.33 -13.82 -25.22
CA LYS A 308 -0.37 -13.33 -26.60
C LYS A 308 -0.97 -11.94 -26.63
N HIS A 309 -0.26 -10.99 -27.22
CA HIS A 309 -0.68 -9.60 -27.29
C HIS A 309 -1.86 -9.44 -28.25
N GLU A 310 -3.03 -9.17 -27.70
CA GLU A 310 -4.25 -8.88 -28.45
C GLU A 310 -4.87 -7.57 -27.94
N VAL A 311 -5.05 -6.60 -28.85
CA VAL A 311 -5.62 -5.29 -28.51
C VAL A 311 -7.07 -5.26 -28.92
N THR A 312 -7.92 -4.78 -28.03
CA THR A 312 -9.33 -4.51 -28.33
C THR A 312 -9.42 -3.42 -29.41
N ALA A 313 -10.13 -3.68 -30.50
CA ALA A 313 -10.22 -2.75 -31.63
C ALA A 313 -10.76 -1.35 -31.25
N VAL A 314 -11.66 -1.31 -30.27
CA VAL A 314 -12.14 -0.08 -29.61
C VAL A 314 -11.99 -0.30 -28.11
N ASP A 315 -10.86 0.11 -27.56
CA ASP A 315 -10.59 0.01 -26.13
C ASP A 315 -11.07 1.28 -25.43
N THR A 316 -12.01 1.14 -24.49
CA THR A 316 -12.61 2.27 -23.78
C THR A 316 -12.56 2.07 -22.28
N LEU A 317 -12.18 3.13 -21.57
CA LEU A 317 -12.23 3.21 -20.11
C LEU A 317 -13.33 4.18 -19.68
N SER A 318 -13.94 3.91 -18.53
CA SER A 318 -15.03 4.74 -18.00
C SER A 318 -15.12 4.68 -16.48
N ASP A 319 -15.48 5.82 -15.87
CA ASP A 319 -15.98 5.97 -14.49
C ASP A 319 -17.53 5.98 -14.44
N LYS A 320 -18.20 5.50 -15.49
CA LYS A 320 -19.65 5.60 -15.74
C LYS A 320 -20.19 7.02 -15.99
N SER A 321 -19.43 8.08 -15.68
CA SER A 321 -19.79 9.47 -16.00
C SER A 321 -19.26 9.91 -17.37
N LYS A 322 -18.11 9.35 -17.77
CA LYS A 322 -17.43 9.64 -19.02
C LYS A 322 -16.82 8.36 -19.58
N THR A 323 -16.90 8.19 -20.88
CA THR A 323 -16.19 7.12 -21.61
C THR A 323 -15.05 7.75 -22.42
N VAL A 324 -13.87 7.15 -22.35
CA VAL A 324 -12.67 7.61 -23.05
C VAL A 324 -12.11 6.47 -23.89
N ASP A 325 -11.91 6.74 -25.17
CA ASP A 325 -11.19 5.84 -26.08
C ASP A 325 -9.67 5.92 -25.79
N VAL A 326 -9.10 4.76 -25.47
CA VAL A 326 -7.68 4.56 -25.16
C VAL A 326 -6.96 3.72 -26.22
N SER A 327 -7.62 3.39 -27.34
CA SER A 327 -7.06 2.56 -28.42
C SER A 327 -5.76 3.11 -29.00
N LYS A 328 -5.54 4.44 -28.92
CA LYS A 328 -4.29 5.10 -29.33
C LYS A 328 -3.04 4.57 -28.64
N TRP A 329 -3.17 3.97 -27.46
CA TRP A 329 -2.05 3.41 -26.70
C TRP A 329 -1.61 2.04 -27.23
N ASN A 330 -2.44 1.38 -28.05
CA ASN A 330 -2.18 0.07 -28.63
C ASN A 330 -1.68 -0.94 -27.57
N ALA A 331 -2.42 -1.04 -26.47
CA ALA A 331 -2.02 -1.80 -25.29
C ALA A 331 -3.05 -2.87 -24.95
N MET A 332 -2.59 -4.06 -24.56
CA MET A 332 -3.44 -5.15 -24.07
C MET A 332 -3.67 -5.04 -22.56
N ARG A 333 -4.92 -5.23 -22.10
CA ARG A 333 -5.26 -5.24 -20.68
C ARG A 333 -4.81 -6.54 -20.00
N LEU A 334 -4.25 -6.43 -18.79
CA LEU A 334 -3.75 -7.56 -17.99
C LEU A 334 -4.63 -7.92 -16.77
N ASP A 335 -5.59 -7.08 -16.41
CA ASP A 335 -6.36 -7.20 -15.16
C ASP A 335 -7.02 -8.58 -14.97
N GLU A 336 -7.68 -9.12 -16.01
CA GLU A 336 -8.36 -10.42 -15.94
C GLU A 336 -7.37 -11.58 -15.77
N VAL A 337 -6.24 -11.54 -16.46
CA VAL A 337 -5.22 -12.60 -16.41
C VAL A 337 -4.77 -12.85 -14.97
N PHE A 338 -4.47 -11.76 -14.24
CA PHE A 338 -3.98 -11.86 -12.87
C PHE A 338 -5.09 -12.04 -11.84
N THR A 339 -6.27 -11.46 -12.08
CA THR A 339 -7.45 -11.70 -11.23
C THR A 339 -7.86 -13.17 -11.24
N ASP A 340 -7.86 -13.80 -12.42
CA ASP A 340 -8.16 -15.21 -12.58
C ASP A 340 -7.04 -16.09 -12.00
N TYR A 341 -5.77 -15.73 -12.23
CA TYR A 341 -4.62 -16.49 -11.72
C TYR A 341 -4.63 -16.68 -10.19
N VAL A 342 -4.98 -15.63 -9.43
CA VAL A 342 -5.04 -15.69 -7.96
C VAL A 342 -6.04 -16.75 -7.48
N LYS A 343 -7.16 -16.92 -8.19
CA LYS A 343 -8.23 -17.88 -7.86
C LYS A 343 -8.04 -19.26 -8.52
N ASN A 344 -7.17 -19.35 -9.51
CA ASN A 344 -6.99 -20.55 -10.31
C ASN A 344 -6.15 -21.61 -9.57
N ASN A 345 -6.76 -22.74 -9.21
CA ASN A 345 -6.07 -23.87 -8.58
C ASN A 345 -5.37 -24.83 -9.57
N LYS A 346 -5.42 -24.54 -10.88
CA LYS A 346 -4.71 -25.29 -11.93
C LYS A 346 -3.35 -24.70 -12.28
N LEU A 347 -3.09 -23.46 -11.89
CA LEU A 347 -1.79 -22.82 -12.04
C LEU A 347 -1.14 -22.71 -10.67
N ALA A 348 0.03 -23.32 -10.49
CA ALA A 348 0.73 -23.28 -9.22
C ALA A 348 1.28 -21.89 -8.91
N GLU A 349 1.47 -21.59 -7.62
CA GLU A 349 2.20 -20.41 -7.21
C GLU A 349 3.65 -20.47 -7.72
N GLY A 350 4.15 -19.38 -8.29
CA GLY A 350 5.43 -19.35 -9.02
C GLY A 350 5.31 -19.54 -10.54
N THR A 351 4.09 -19.59 -11.08
CA THR A 351 3.84 -19.58 -12.54
C THR A 351 4.59 -18.41 -13.20
N VAL A 352 5.22 -18.70 -14.35
CA VAL A 352 5.92 -17.71 -15.17
C VAL A 352 5.00 -17.23 -16.28
N PHE A 353 4.75 -15.94 -16.35
CA PHE A 353 4.03 -15.26 -17.42
C PHE A 353 5.00 -14.50 -18.30
N GLU A 354 4.93 -14.73 -19.61
CA GLU A 354 5.77 -14.07 -20.59
C GLU A 354 4.97 -13.08 -21.44
N LEU A 355 5.55 -11.91 -21.63
CA LEU A 355 5.04 -10.86 -22.51
C LEU A 355 5.88 -10.82 -23.79
N GLU A 356 5.23 -10.66 -24.94
CA GLU A 356 5.94 -10.44 -26.21
C GLU A 356 6.75 -9.13 -26.17
N GLY A 357 8.00 -9.19 -26.63
CA GLY A 357 8.93 -8.05 -26.63
C GLY A 357 8.50 -6.95 -27.60
N GLY A 358 8.71 -5.69 -27.21
CA GLY A 358 8.31 -4.51 -28.00
C GLY A 358 6.81 -4.26 -28.06
N LYS A 359 6.00 -5.02 -27.31
CA LYS A 359 4.54 -4.84 -27.19
C LYS A 359 4.17 -4.11 -25.90
N THR A 360 2.95 -3.57 -25.88
CA THR A 360 2.48 -2.73 -24.78
C THR A 360 1.30 -3.39 -24.08
N TYR A 361 1.29 -3.31 -22.76
CA TYR A 361 0.25 -3.86 -21.90
C TYR A 361 -0.14 -2.82 -20.86
N TYR A 362 -1.28 -3.00 -20.19
CA TYR A 362 -1.67 -2.11 -19.10
C TYR A 362 -2.52 -2.79 -18.03
N PHE A 363 -2.50 -2.21 -16.84
CA PHE A 363 -3.48 -2.46 -15.78
C PHE A 363 -4.44 -1.29 -15.67
N ARG A 364 -5.75 -1.59 -15.67
CA ARG A 364 -6.82 -0.62 -15.45
C ARG A 364 -7.00 -0.29 -13.97
N ASP A 365 -6.82 -1.28 -13.10
CA ASP A 365 -7.09 -1.17 -11.67
C ASP A 365 -5.87 -1.56 -10.82
N ASN A 366 -5.95 -1.33 -9.51
CA ASN A 366 -4.92 -1.81 -8.59
C ASN A 366 -4.97 -3.34 -8.52
N MET A 367 -3.82 -4.00 -8.68
CA MET A 367 -3.76 -5.46 -8.73
C MET A 367 -3.31 -6.05 -7.38
N SER A 368 -4.17 -6.84 -6.75
CA SER A 368 -3.89 -7.50 -5.46
C SER A 368 -3.06 -8.75 -5.66
N LEU A 369 -1.89 -8.82 -5.04
CA LEU A 369 -0.92 -9.89 -5.21
C LEU A 369 -0.89 -10.80 -3.97
N SER A 370 -1.85 -11.74 -3.90
CA SER A 370 -1.94 -12.78 -2.85
C SER A 370 -1.44 -14.17 -3.29
N LYS A 371 -0.84 -14.24 -4.49
CA LYS A 371 -0.21 -15.44 -5.06
C LYS A 371 1.00 -15.03 -5.89
N GLY A 372 2.17 -15.58 -5.57
CA GLY A 372 3.45 -15.33 -6.22
C GLY A 372 3.49 -15.77 -7.69
N PHE A 373 4.24 -15.05 -8.52
CA PHE A 373 4.46 -15.34 -9.95
C PHE A 373 5.73 -14.64 -10.44
N THR A 374 6.18 -15.01 -11.62
CA THR A 374 7.16 -14.24 -12.41
C THR A 374 6.46 -13.62 -13.61
N LEU A 375 6.59 -12.32 -13.82
CA LEU A 375 6.19 -11.64 -15.05
C LEU A 375 7.45 -11.12 -15.75
N ARG A 376 7.68 -11.56 -16.98
CA ARG A 376 8.88 -11.18 -17.74
C ARG A 376 8.59 -10.90 -19.21
N THR A 377 9.48 -10.16 -19.86
CA THR A 377 9.52 -10.23 -21.33
C THR A 377 10.04 -11.59 -21.77
N LYS A 378 9.46 -12.13 -22.83
CA LYS A 378 9.88 -13.37 -23.46
C LYS A 378 11.39 -13.34 -23.78
N PRO A 379 12.21 -14.26 -23.22
CA PRO A 379 13.66 -14.22 -23.40
C PRO A 379 14.10 -14.28 -24.87
N GLU A 380 13.40 -15.03 -25.72
CA GLU A 380 13.71 -15.13 -27.15
C GLU A 380 13.52 -13.79 -27.87
N ASP A 381 12.57 -12.96 -27.44
CA ASP A 381 12.33 -11.64 -28.04
C ASP A 381 13.41 -10.63 -27.65
N ILE A 382 13.90 -10.70 -26.40
CA ILE A 382 15.07 -9.92 -25.96
C ILE A 382 16.31 -10.33 -26.76
N ALA A 383 16.58 -11.63 -26.86
CA ALA A 383 17.71 -12.15 -27.63
C ALA A 383 17.64 -11.79 -29.12
N ALA A 384 16.43 -11.70 -29.69
CA ALA A 384 16.18 -11.26 -31.06
C ALA A 384 16.23 -9.73 -31.24
N GLY A 385 16.49 -8.94 -30.19
CA GLY A 385 16.59 -7.49 -30.26
C GLY A 385 15.24 -6.77 -30.44
N LYS A 386 14.12 -7.42 -30.12
CA LYS A 386 12.79 -6.79 -30.21
C LYS A 386 12.51 -5.77 -29.09
N GLY A 387 13.39 -5.73 -28.09
CA GLY A 387 13.24 -4.89 -26.90
C GLY A 387 12.30 -5.50 -25.86
N ARG A 388 12.18 -4.81 -24.73
CA ARG A 388 11.34 -5.22 -23.59
C ARG A 388 9.86 -4.98 -23.90
N ALA A 389 9.00 -5.75 -23.26
CA ALA A 389 7.59 -5.41 -23.14
C ALA A 389 7.42 -4.16 -22.27
N LYS A 390 6.44 -3.32 -22.63
CA LYS A 390 6.07 -2.13 -21.86
C LYS A 390 4.78 -2.38 -21.10
N VAL A 391 4.75 -2.05 -19.82
CA VAL A 391 3.56 -2.20 -18.96
C VAL A 391 3.17 -0.87 -18.35
N TYR A 392 1.98 -0.38 -18.71
CA TYR A 392 1.39 0.82 -18.14
C TYR A 392 0.65 0.55 -16.83
N MET A 393 1.07 1.20 -15.76
CA MET A 393 0.47 1.16 -14.42
C MET A 393 -0.68 2.18 -14.32
N GLY A 394 -1.66 2.03 -15.21
CA GLY A 394 -2.64 3.08 -15.50
C GLY A 394 -2.02 4.24 -16.28
N GLY A 395 -2.59 5.43 -16.14
CA GLY A 395 -2.10 6.65 -16.80
C GLY A 395 -2.50 6.74 -18.28
N LEU A 396 -3.56 6.05 -18.70
CA LEU A 396 -4.07 6.10 -20.07
C LEU A 396 -5.17 7.16 -20.26
N TRP A 397 -5.76 7.64 -19.16
CA TRP A 397 -6.88 8.58 -19.13
C TRP A 397 -6.93 9.38 -17.81
N LYS A 398 -7.90 10.30 -17.72
CA LYS A 398 -8.18 11.10 -16.51
C LYS A 398 -9.59 10.88 -16.00
N GLU A 399 -9.70 10.55 -14.72
CA GLU A 399 -10.96 10.50 -13.95
C GLU A 399 -11.12 11.86 -13.25
N ASN A 400 -12.20 12.60 -13.51
CA ASN A 400 -12.43 13.93 -12.92
C ASN A 400 -11.21 14.88 -13.02
N ASN A 401 -10.59 14.97 -14.21
CA ASN A 401 -9.36 15.72 -14.50
C ASN A 401 -8.07 15.24 -13.81
N THR A 402 -8.11 14.18 -13.01
CA THR A 402 -6.95 13.60 -12.34
C THR A 402 -6.45 12.39 -13.13
N PRO A 403 -5.13 12.26 -13.40
CA PRO A 403 -4.58 11.05 -14.00
C PRO A 403 -4.96 9.80 -13.21
N LYS A 404 -5.64 8.86 -13.87
CA LYS A 404 -6.02 7.59 -13.24
C LYS A 404 -4.82 6.65 -13.29
N SER A 405 -4.12 6.53 -12.18
CA SER A 405 -2.97 5.65 -11.99
C SER A 405 -3.34 4.43 -11.15
N ASN A 406 -2.53 3.37 -11.26
CA ASN A 406 -2.71 2.11 -10.57
C ASN A 406 -1.40 1.64 -9.93
N ASN A 407 -1.52 0.76 -8.95
CA ASN A 407 -0.41 0.20 -8.20
C ASN A 407 -0.59 -1.31 -8.10
N PHE A 408 0.51 -2.06 -8.04
CA PHE A 408 0.45 -3.38 -7.43
C PHE A 408 0.18 -3.24 -5.93
N MET A 409 -0.48 -4.23 -5.34
CA MET A 409 -0.78 -4.26 -3.92
C MET A 409 -0.21 -5.54 -3.31
N PHE A 410 0.64 -5.41 -2.28
CA PHE A 410 1.07 -6.53 -1.47
C PHE A 410 -0.14 -7.14 -0.76
N GLY A 411 -0.48 -8.38 -1.11
CA GLY A 411 -1.65 -9.06 -0.59
C GLY A 411 -2.97 -8.41 -1.03
N ARG A 412 -3.97 -8.52 -0.16
CA ARG A 412 -5.34 -8.01 -0.39
C ARG A 412 -5.99 -7.52 0.91
N GLN A 413 -7.17 -6.93 0.77
CA GLN A 413 -8.05 -6.63 1.89
C GLN A 413 -8.74 -7.92 2.40
N PRO A 414 -9.06 -8.01 3.70
CA PRO A 414 -9.75 -9.17 4.26
C PRO A 414 -11.20 -9.28 3.73
N GLN A 415 -11.68 -10.51 3.59
CA GLN A 415 -13.09 -10.85 3.40
C GLN A 415 -13.74 -11.22 4.74
N SER A 416 -15.05 -11.45 4.74
CA SER A 416 -15.81 -11.73 5.96
C SER A 416 -15.29 -12.99 6.66
N GLY A 417 -14.99 -12.89 7.95
CA GLY A 417 -14.43 -13.98 8.76
C GLY A 417 -12.94 -14.24 8.58
N GLU A 418 -12.20 -13.39 7.86
CA GLU A 418 -10.76 -13.59 7.63
C GLU A 418 -9.89 -12.77 8.59
N ALA A 419 -9.16 -13.46 9.47
CA ALA A 419 -8.25 -12.84 10.44
C ALA A 419 -6.87 -13.53 10.50
N PHE A 420 -6.23 -13.73 9.35
CA PHE A 420 -4.96 -14.46 9.21
C PHE A 420 -3.85 -13.70 8.49
N THR A 421 -2.66 -14.30 8.46
CA THR A 421 -1.50 -13.83 7.69
C THR A 421 -1.47 -14.53 6.33
N LEU A 422 -1.44 -13.75 5.25
CA LEU A 422 -1.19 -14.26 3.91
C LEU A 422 0.26 -14.73 3.80
N PHE A 423 0.48 -15.91 3.22
CA PHE A 423 1.79 -16.34 2.79
C PHE A 423 1.85 -16.26 1.27
N VAL A 424 2.83 -15.52 0.75
CA VAL A 424 3.07 -15.36 -0.67
C VAL A 424 4.52 -15.77 -0.94
N LYS A 425 4.73 -16.65 -1.92
CA LYS A 425 6.06 -17.01 -2.43
C LYS A 425 6.67 -15.82 -3.19
N SER A 426 7.52 -16.08 -4.17
CA SER A 426 8.19 -15.03 -4.93
C SER A 426 7.23 -14.24 -5.83
N LEU A 427 7.34 -12.92 -5.79
CA LEU A 427 6.84 -11.99 -6.80
C LEU A 427 8.03 -11.44 -7.57
N ILE A 428 8.14 -11.78 -8.86
CA ILE A 428 9.31 -11.47 -9.68
C ILE A 428 8.89 -10.71 -10.94
N PHE A 429 9.56 -9.59 -11.21
CA PHE A 429 9.40 -8.80 -12.44
C PHE A 429 10.75 -8.70 -13.15
N GLU A 430 10.84 -9.15 -14.40
CA GLU A 430 12.11 -9.20 -15.14
C GLU A 430 12.01 -8.60 -16.55
N ASP A 431 12.97 -7.74 -16.90
CA ASP A 431 13.10 -7.19 -18.25
C ASP A 431 11.84 -6.50 -18.78
N ILE A 432 11.22 -5.64 -17.97
CA ILE A 432 10.00 -4.89 -18.34
C ILE A 432 10.24 -3.38 -18.22
N ASP A 433 9.68 -2.61 -19.14
CA ASP A 433 9.61 -1.16 -19.05
C ASP A 433 8.26 -0.75 -18.44
N PHE A 434 8.27 -0.29 -17.19
CA PHE A 434 7.09 0.18 -16.47
C PHE A 434 6.93 1.70 -16.61
N ASP A 435 5.71 2.14 -16.85
CA ASP A 435 5.40 3.56 -17.05
C ASP A 435 3.97 3.89 -16.58
N CYS A 436 3.67 5.16 -16.35
CA CYS A 436 2.34 5.71 -16.11
C CYS A 436 2.22 7.03 -16.88
N PRO A 437 1.96 6.98 -18.20
CA PRO A 437 2.40 8.04 -19.13
C PRO A 437 1.66 9.38 -18.99
N MET A 438 0.45 9.39 -18.41
CA MET A 438 -0.26 10.64 -18.07
C MET A 438 -0.05 11.10 -16.63
N ALA A 439 0.82 10.45 -15.84
CA ALA A 439 1.11 10.94 -14.49
C ALA A 439 1.75 12.33 -14.56
N GLU A 440 1.38 13.17 -13.59
CA GLU A 440 1.80 14.55 -13.51
C GLU A 440 2.76 14.75 -12.34
N PHE A 441 3.82 15.53 -12.54
CA PHE A 441 4.69 16.01 -11.47
C PHE A 441 4.10 17.26 -10.79
N PHE A 442 4.69 17.66 -9.66
CA PHE A 442 4.35 18.93 -9.02
C PHE A 442 4.51 20.11 -9.99
N ASN A 443 3.45 20.89 -10.15
CA ASN A 443 3.41 21.99 -11.14
C ASN A 443 3.61 23.38 -10.54
N GLY A 444 3.88 23.50 -9.23
CA GLY A 444 3.98 24.78 -8.53
C GLY A 444 2.80 25.08 -7.60
N SER A 445 1.66 24.38 -7.77
CA SER A 445 0.46 24.61 -6.97
C SER A 445 -0.23 23.32 -6.52
N VAL A 446 -0.21 22.29 -7.36
CA VAL A 446 -0.87 21.00 -7.09
C VAL A 446 0.20 19.93 -6.97
N ASN A 447 0.03 19.05 -5.98
CA ASN A 447 0.87 17.86 -5.84
C ASN A 447 0.78 16.99 -7.11
N GLY A 448 1.85 16.27 -7.39
CA GLY A 448 1.89 15.31 -8.48
C GLY A 448 0.96 14.10 -8.26
N THR A 449 0.93 13.21 -9.23
CA THR A 449 0.11 12.00 -9.20
C THR A 449 0.44 11.10 -8.01
N GLY A 450 -0.58 10.58 -7.35
CA GLY A 450 -0.46 9.85 -6.10
C GLY A 450 -0.09 8.38 -6.20
N ASN A 451 0.81 7.98 -7.11
CA ASN A 451 1.06 6.58 -7.47
C ASN A 451 2.37 5.97 -6.92
N TYR A 452 2.39 4.64 -6.94
CA TYR A 452 3.45 3.76 -6.44
C TYR A 452 3.67 2.65 -7.47
N PHE A 453 4.85 2.04 -7.49
CA PHE A 453 5.00 0.78 -8.21
C PHE A 453 4.22 -0.34 -7.48
N ILE A 454 4.46 -0.46 -6.18
CA ILE A 454 3.76 -1.39 -5.29
C ILE A 454 3.48 -0.76 -3.92
N ASN A 455 2.26 -0.95 -3.43
CA ASN A 455 1.77 -0.42 -2.16
C ASN A 455 1.11 -1.54 -1.35
N MET A 456 0.53 -1.22 -0.20
CA MET A 456 -0.34 -2.11 0.58
C MET A 456 -1.62 -1.36 0.94
N TYR A 457 -2.75 -2.05 1.10
CA TYR A 457 -3.96 -1.41 1.59
C TYR A 457 -3.79 -0.98 3.06
N SER A 458 -4.37 0.14 3.46
CA SER A 458 -4.33 0.59 4.87
C SER A 458 -5.02 -0.40 5.82
N ASN A 459 -6.05 -1.10 5.34
CA ASN A 459 -6.75 -2.20 5.98
C ASN A 459 -6.35 -3.57 5.38
N GLY A 460 -5.17 -3.66 4.75
CA GLY A 460 -4.67 -4.93 4.19
C GLY A 460 -4.40 -5.97 5.27
N MET A 461 -4.49 -7.25 4.89
CA MET A 461 -4.19 -8.39 5.77
C MET A 461 -2.72 -8.41 6.19
N ALA A 462 -2.40 -9.14 7.28
CA ALA A 462 -1.01 -9.44 7.56
C ALA A 462 -0.39 -10.25 6.40
N ILE A 463 0.92 -10.09 6.15
CA ILE A 463 1.59 -10.79 5.05
C ILE A 463 3.00 -11.23 5.42
N THR A 464 3.34 -12.45 5.02
CA THR A 464 4.70 -12.95 4.89
C THR A 464 4.99 -13.17 3.41
N LEU A 465 6.07 -12.56 2.92
CA LEU A 465 6.50 -12.63 1.53
C LEU A 465 7.89 -13.27 1.46
N GLN A 466 8.00 -14.37 0.73
CA GLN A 466 9.26 -15.08 0.53
C GLN A 466 10.27 -14.22 -0.25
N SER A 467 9.86 -13.67 -1.40
CA SER A 467 10.68 -12.66 -2.06
C SER A 467 9.89 -11.69 -2.92
N PHE A 468 10.39 -10.46 -2.97
CA PHE A 468 10.00 -9.46 -3.98
C PHE A 468 11.22 -9.10 -4.81
N GLU A 469 11.18 -9.37 -6.10
CA GLU A 469 12.34 -9.23 -6.98
C GLU A 469 11.99 -8.43 -8.24
N VAL A 470 12.79 -7.41 -8.51
CA VAL A 470 12.67 -6.55 -9.68
C VAL A 470 14.02 -6.52 -10.35
N ARG A 471 14.11 -7.05 -11.57
CA ARG A 471 15.38 -7.29 -12.26
C ARG A 471 15.36 -6.71 -13.66
N ASN A 472 16.38 -5.92 -13.97
CA ASN A 472 16.59 -5.38 -15.31
C ASN A 472 15.35 -4.62 -15.83
N CYS A 473 14.57 -3.98 -14.97
CA CYS A 473 13.40 -3.21 -15.39
C CYS A 473 13.74 -1.73 -15.55
N SER A 474 12.96 -1.00 -16.34
CA SER A 474 12.98 0.45 -16.32
C SER A 474 11.68 1.00 -15.73
N PHE A 475 11.75 2.16 -15.08
CA PHE A 475 10.63 2.79 -14.42
C PHE A 475 10.57 4.26 -14.77
N GLN A 476 9.40 4.68 -15.24
CA GLN A 476 9.04 6.07 -15.44
C GLN A 476 7.73 6.39 -14.72
N HIS A 477 7.57 7.65 -14.36
CA HIS A 477 6.31 8.19 -13.83
C HIS A 477 5.78 7.52 -12.56
N MET A 478 6.69 6.96 -11.75
CA MET A 478 6.39 6.58 -10.37
C MET A 478 6.58 7.82 -9.49
N VAL A 479 5.56 8.67 -9.40
CA VAL A 479 5.66 10.04 -8.88
C VAL A 479 5.71 10.07 -7.35
N ARG A 480 4.84 9.33 -6.66
CA ARG A 480 4.70 9.49 -5.19
C ARG A 480 5.50 8.49 -4.37
N GLY A 481 5.51 7.20 -4.73
CA GLY A 481 6.27 6.14 -4.02
C GLY A 481 6.83 5.07 -4.97
N PHE A 482 7.59 4.12 -4.44
CA PHE A 482 8.01 2.93 -5.20
C PHE A 482 7.54 1.65 -4.48
N ILE A 483 8.17 1.28 -3.37
CA ILE A 483 7.73 0.22 -2.45
C ILE A 483 7.19 0.87 -1.18
N ARG A 484 5.92 0.63 -0.85
CA ARG A 484 5.32 1.09 0.41
C ARG A 484 4.53 -0.02 1.08
N VAL A 485 4.75 -0.20 2.39
CA VAL A 485 3.83 -0.92 3.27
C VAL A 485 3.08 0.05 4.16
N GLN A 486 1.85 -0.30 4.55
CA GLN A 486 1.01 0.48 5.46
C GLN A 486 0.00 -0.40 6.19
N GLY A 487 -0.77 0.20 7.09
CA GLY A 487 -1.77 -0.49 7.91
C GLY A 487 -1.23 -0.99 9.25
N SER A 488 -2.09 -1.51 10.13
CA SER A 488 -1.69 -1.93 11.49
C SER A 488 -1.23 -3.37 11.59
N LYS A 489 -1.44 -4.21 10.57
CA LYS A 489 -1.12 -5.64 10.61
C LYS A 489 0.39 -5.93 10.43
N ILE A 490 0.83 -7.15 10.72
CA ILE A 490 2.26 -7.53 10.64
C ILE A 490 2.69 -7.72 9.18
N LYS A 491 3.90 -7.28 8.82
CA LYS A 491 4.52 -7.51 7.49
C LYS A 491 5.92 -8.09 7.65
N LYS A 492 6.18 -9.23 7.02
CA LYS A 492 7.49 -9.92 7.06
C LYS A 492 7.94 -10.21 5.64
N PHE A 493 9.01 -9.58 5.17
CA PHE A 493 9.60 -9.88 3.86
C PHE A 493 10.95 -10.55 4.09
N GLU A 494 11.09 -11.79 3.63
CA GLU A 494 12.32 -12.54 3.81
C GLU A 494 13.43 -12.01 2.89
N LYS A 495 13.08 -11.62 1.65
CA LYS A 495 14.00 -11.05 0.67
C LYS A 495 13.34 -9.97 -0.19
N VAL A 496 14.07 -8.87 -0.40
CA VAL A 496 13.76 -7.88 -1.43
C VAL A 496 15.00 -7.67 -2.29
N LEU A 497 14.87 -7.79 -3.60
CA LEU A 497 15.94 -7.56 -4.57
C LEU A 497 15.48 -6.56 -5.63
N VAL A 498 16.21 -5.46 -5.77
CA VAL A 498 16.09 -4.54 -6.90
C VAL A 498 17.46 -4.50 -7.59
N GLU A 499 17.51 -5.07 -8.78
CA GLU A 499 18.76 -5.30 -9.51
C GLU A 499 18.71 -4.80 -10.94
N GLY A 500 19.79 -4.13 -11.38
CA GLY A 500 19.97 -3.80 -12.79
C GLY A 500 18.96 -2.80 -13.34
N CYS A 501 18.15 -2.17 -12.49
CA CYS A 501 17.03 -1.34 -12.90
C CYS A 501 17.45 0.09 -13.27
N ASP A 502 16.60 0.78 -14.02
CA ASP A 502 16.72 2.19 -14.35
C ASP A 502 15.52 2.98 -13.86
N PHE A 503 15.78 4.02 -13.09
CA PHE A 503 14.77 4.92 -12.55
C PHE A 503 15.03 6.32 -13.07
N TYR A 504 14.10 6.84 -13.87
CA TYR A 504 14.12 8.20 -14.40
C TYR A 504 12.69 8.72 -14.48
N ASN A 505 12.49 10.04 -14.49
CA ASN A 505 11.14 10.62 -14.46
C ASN A 505 10.31 10.10 -13.26
N CYS A 506 10.98 9.80 -12.14
CA CYS A 506 10.35 9.25 -10.94
C CYS A 506 10.45 10.27 -9.80
N GLY A 507 9.40 10.41 -9.00
CA GLY A 507 9.39 11.37 -7.90
C GLY A 507 8.76 12.72 -8.25
N TYR A 508 9.24 13.77 -7.57
CA TYR A 508 8.78 15.15 -7.71
C TYR A 508 7.27 15.36 -7.45
N TYR A 509 6.78 14.72 -6.39
CA TYR A 509 5.36 14.79 -5.99
C TYR A 509 4.98 16.12 -5.33
N ASP A 510 5.90 16.80 -4.63
CA ASP A 510 5.63 18.12 -4.04
C ASP A 510 6.74 19.14 -4.33
N ASN A 511 6.54 20.39 -3.87
CA ASN A 511 7.47 21.50 -4.06
C ASN A 511 8.91 21.22 -3.59
N ASN A 512 9.08 20.38 -2.59
CA ASN A 512 10.38 20.04 -2.03
C ASN A 512 11.02 18.82 -2.72
N GLY A 513 10.38 18.28 -3.77
CA GLY A 513 10.75 17.00 -4.36
C GLY A 513 10.45 15.83 -3.45
N ARG A 514 9.58 16.00 -2.46
CA ARG A 514 9.19 14.93 -1.55
C ARG A 514 8.14 14.04 -2.21
N GLY A 515 7.85 12.98 -1.49
CA GLY A 515 6.91 11.90 -1.73
C GLY A 515 7.10 10.90 -0.60
N TYR A 516 6.72 9.65 -0.81
CA TYR A 516 7.23 8.56 0.02
C TYR A 516 8.67 8.20 -0.40
N ALA A 517 9.37 7.50 0.49
CA ALA A 517 10.66 6.92 0.18
C ALA A 517 10.57 5.91 -0.97
N TRP A 518 11.72 5.51 -1.51
CA TRP A 518 11.79 4.38 -2.43
C TRP A 518 11.35 3.08 -1.76
N VAL A 519 11.75 2.87 -0.51
CA VAL A 519 11.24 1.81 0.37
C VAL A 519 10.74 2.43 1.66
N ALA A 520 9.43 2.44 1.83
CA ALA A 520 8.74 3.01 2.98
C ALA A 520 8.11 1.92 3.84
N GLY A 521 8.77 1.58 4.94
CA GLY A 521 8.20 0.88 6.09
C GLY A 521 7.20 1.78 6.82
N ASP A 522 6.20 1.19 7.49
CA ASP A 522 5.17 1.97 8.18
C ASP A 522 5.55 2.38 9.61
N GLY A 523 6.48 1.67 10.24
CA GLY A 523 6.90 1.89 11.62
C GLY A 523 5.79 1.64 12.65
N LYS A 524 4.81 0.78 12.35
CA LYS A 524 3.62 0.58 13.19
C LYS A 524 3.68 -0.64 14.10
N GLN A 525 4.51 -1.64 13.79
CA GLN A 525 4.52 -2.92 14.50
C GLN A 525 5.96 -3.39 14.78
N PRO A 526 6.35 -3.62 16.05
CA PRO A 526 7.69 -4.07 16.41
C PRO A 526 8.00 -5.50 15.94
N LYS A 527 6.98 -6.25 15.50
CA LYS A 527 7.10 -7.61 14.92
C LYS A 527 7.24 -7.61 13.39
N SER A 528 7.13 -6.45 12.73
CA SER A 528 7.27 -6.36 11.27
C SER A 528 8.72 -6.18 10.88
N ASN A 529 9.11 -6.79 9.77
CA ASN A 529 10.43 -6.61 9.19
C ASN A 529 10.36 -6.76 7.66
N ILE A 530 10.46 -5.64 6.95
CA ILE A 530 10.57 -5.64 5.48
C ILE A 530 12.02 -5.51 5.01
N PHE A 531 12.97 -5.43 5.96
CA PHE A 531 14.40 -5.21 5.71
C PHE A 531 15.24 -6.42 6.11
N SER A 532 14.63 -7.62 6.24
CA SER A 532 15.33 -8.84 6.67
C SER A 532 16.46 -9.24 5.73
N ASN A 533 16.30 -8.96 4.43
CA ASN A 533 17.33 -9.07 3.41
C ASN A 533 16.99 -8.16 2.22
N MET A 534 17.34 -6.89 2.33
CA MET A 534 17.04 -5.84 1.36
C MET A 534 18.26 -5.56 0.50
N ILE A 535 18.19 -5.79 -0.81
CA ILE A 535 19.32 -5.67 -1.73
C ILE A 535 18.94 -4.73 -2.87
N PHE A 536 19.67 -3.63 -2.98
CA PHE A 536 19.63 -2.72 -4.11
C PHE A 536 20.99 -2.72 -4.77
N ARG A 537 21.10 -3.33 -5.96
CA ARG A 537 22.38 -3.44 -6.64
C ARG A 537 22.33 -3.13 -8.12
N ASN A 538 23.41 -2.58 -8.64
CA ASN A 538 23.59 -2.34 -10.07
C ASN A 538 22.48 -1.47 -10.71
N ASN A 539 21.79 -0.64 -9.92
CA ASN A 539 20.70 0.22 -10.39
C ASN A 539 21.20 1.60 -10.79
N THR A 540 20.39 2.32 -11.57
CA THR A 540 20.59 3.75 -11.80
C THR A 540 19.39 4.56 -11.38
N PHE A 541 19.63 5.61 -10.60
CA PHE A 541 18.64 6.62 -10.24
C PHE A 541 19.06 7.92 -10.90
N TYR A 542 18.29 8.38 -11.88
CA TYR A 542 18.57 9.58 -12.65
C TYR A 542 17.53 10.66 -12.37
N ASP A 543 17.98 11.76 -11.76
CA ASP A 543 17.21 12.95 -11.39
C ASP A 543 15.82 12.63 -10.83
N SER A 544 15.76 11.64 -9.93
CA SER A 544 14.52 11.08 -9.41
C SER A 544 14.30 11.42 -7.94
N PRO A 545 13.74 12.61 -7.61
CA PRO A 545 13.71 13.12 -6.25
C PRO A 545 12.61 12.50 -5.39
N ARG A 546 12.99 12.04 -4.18
CA ARG A 546 12.08 11.52 -3.14
C ARG A 546 12.53 11.97 -1.75
N THR A 547 11.81 11.52 -0.72
CA THR A 547 12.18 11.82 0.68
C THR A 547 13.48 11.13 1.11
N CYS A 548 13.65 9.84 0.78
CA CYS A 548 14.84 9.04 1.06
C CYS A 548 14.81 7.72 0.27
N LEU A 549 15.88 6.91 0.36
CA LEU A 549 15.93 5.57 -0.24
C LEU A 549 15.25 4.54 0.68
N PHE A 550 15.69 4.44 1.93
CA PHE A 550 15.15 3.50 2.92
C PHE A 550 14.65 4.23 4.16
N THR A 551 13.43 3.90 4.62
CA THR A 551 12.92 4.34 5.91
C THR A 551 11.94 3.34 6.51
N ASP A 552 11.90 3.27 7.83
CA ASP A 552 10.86 2.63 8.63
C ASP A 552 9.92 3.67 9.28
N ASN A 553 9.82 4.86 8.68
CA ASN A 553 9.18 6.07 9.20
C ASN A 553 9.82 6.63 10.49
N GLY A 554 11.03 6.19 10.85
CA GLY A 554 11.80 6.76 11.96
C GLY A 554 11.06 6.67 13.29
N LYS A 555 10.33 5.58 13.52
CA LYS A 555 9.57 5.33 14.75
C LYS A 555 10.47 4.64 15.78
N ASN A 556 10.43 5.13 17.02
CA ASN A 556 11.16 4.53 18.12
C ASN A 556 10.32 3.39 18.71
N LEU A 557 10.57 2.17 18.25
CA LEU A 557 9.84 0.98 18.69
C LEU A 557 10.71 0.11 19.61
N ALA A 558 10.05 -0.60 20.53
CA ALA A 558 10.63 -1.70 21.29
C ALA A 558 10.73 -2.93 20.38
N TRP A 559 11.75 -2.95 19.53
CA TRP A 559 11.97 -4.04 18.57
C TRP A 559 12.19 -5.38 19.28
N ASN A 560 11.54 -6.44 18.78
CA ASN A 560 11.80 -7.79 19.28
C ASN A 560 13.24 -8.23 19.00
N ASN A 561 13.81 -9.08 19.86
CA ASN A 561 15.21 -9.53 19.76
C ASN A 561 15.57 -10.24 18.44
N ASN A 562 14.58 -10.80 17.74
CA ASN A 562 14.74 -11.48 16.45
C ASN A 562 14.58 -10.53 15.24
N ILE A 563 14.35 -9.23 15.46
CA ILE A 563 14.19 -8.25 14.39
C ILE A 563 15.51 -7.53 14.17
N THR A 564 16.16 -7.86 13.05
CA THR A 564 17.37 -7.19 12.58
C THR A 564 17.19 -6.79 11.12
N TYR A 565 17.77 -5.66 10.72
CA TYR A 565 17.80 -5.26 9.32
C TYR A 565 19.09 -5.76 8.67
N ASN A 566 19.00 -6.22 7.43
CA ASN A 566 20.15 -6.53 6.59
C ASN A 566 19.95 -5.84 5.24
N ILE A 567 20.58 -4.68 5.07
CA ILE A 567 20.42 -3.83 3.90
C ILE A 567 21.74 -3.77 3.13
N THR A 568 21.71 -4.07 1.84
CA THR A 568 22.83 -3.96 0.92
C THR A 568 22.52 -2.94 -0.17
N LEU A 569 23.38 -1.93 -0.28
CA LEU A 569 23.35 -0.94 -1.34
C LEU A 569 24.70 -0.98 -2.07
N GLU A 570 24.76 -1.63 -3.22
CA GLU A 570 26.03 -1.85 -3.92
C GLU A 570 26.01 -1.59 -5.42
N ASN A 571 27.11 -1.06 -5.96
CA ASN A 571 27.28 -0.86 -7.40
C ASN A 571 26.14 -0.03 -8.04
N ASN A 572 25.47 0.87 -7.31
CA ASN A 572 24.44 1.73 -7.89
C ASN A 572 25.04 3.05 -8.37
N THR A 573 24.44 3.64 -9.41
CA THR A 573 24.74 5.00 -9.87
C THR A 573 23.59 5.93 -9.51
N PHE A 574 23.89 6.99 -8.78
CA PHE A 574 22.96 8.04 -8.40
C PHE A 574 23.34 9.33 -9.13
N VAL A 575 22.53 9.77 -10.08
CA VAL A 575 22.65 11.08 -10.71
C VAL A 575 21.56 11.97 -10.12
N ASN A 576 21.95 13.00 -9.38
CA ASN A 576 21.04 13.93 -8.72
C ASN A 576 19.94 13.28 -7.86
N PHE A 577 20.32 12.36 -6.97
CA PHE A 577 19.34 11.69 -6.13
C PHE A 577 18.75 12.63 -5.06
N SER A 578 17.46 12.96 -5.18
CA SER A 578 16.72 13.73 -4.15
C SER A 578 17.37 15.09 -3.80
N THR A 579 17.89 15.79 -4.82
CA THR A 579 18.73 16.97 -4.64
C THR A 579 18.01 18.28 -4.38
N ARG A 580 16.68 18.28 -4.46
CA ARG A 580 15.86 19.49 -4.49
C ARG A 580 15.79 20.23 -3.15
N SER A 581 15.84 19.50 -2.04
CA SER A 581 15.79 20.09 -0.70
C SER A 581 16.78 19.40 0.21
N SER A 582 17.24 20.13 1.24
CA SER A 582 18.10 19.55 2.27
C SER A 582 17.34 18.53 3.13
N GLY A 583 18.09 17.69 3.84
CA GLY A 583 17.54 16.68 4.75
C GLY A 583 16.96 15.45 4.07
N ARG A 584 17.29 15.19 2.80
CA ARG A 584 16.95 13.97 2.06
C ARG A 584 18.12 13.00 2.15
N GLN A 585 17.98 11.96 2.96
CA GLN A 585 19.03 10.97 3.20
C GLN A 585 18.84 9.74 2.33
N LEU A 586 19.88 8.95 2.06
CA LEU A 586 19.68 7.60 1.53
C LEU A 586 19.01 6.74 2.60
N PHE A 587 19.53 6.76 3.82
CA PHE A 587 18.97 6.01 4.96
C PHE A 587 18.35 6.98 5.98
N ASP A 588 17.04 6.91 6.18
CA ASP A 588 16.34 7.57 7.30
C ASP A 588 15.78 6.48 8.24
N LEU A 589 16.69 5.89 9.01
CA LEU A 589 16.48 4.77 9.94
C LEU A 589 16.91 5.20 11.34
N ARG A 590 16.22 6.21 11.89
CA ARG A 590 16.64 6.94 13.09
C ARG A 590 16.85 6.06 14.32
N TYR A 591 16.07 4.99 14.45
CA TYR A 591 16.04 4.08 15.59
C TYR A 591 16.24 2.63 15.11
N LEU A 592 17.47 2.33 14.71
CA LEU A 592 17.85 1.06 14.10
C LEU A 592 17.73 -0.10 15.11
N PRO A 593 17.13 -1.25 14.76
CA PRO A 593 17.17 -2.43 15.62
C PRO A 593 18.61 -2.93 15.83
N GLY A 594 18.95 -3.35 17.04
CA GLY A 594 20.24 -3.96 17.35
C GLY A 594 20.43 -5.27 16.59
N GLY A 595 21.68 -5.62 16.28
CA GLY A 595 22.04 -6.75 15.42
C GLY A 595 21.92 -6.48 13.92
N SER A 596 21.49 -5.28 13.51
CA SER A 596 21.35 -4.93 12.10
C SER A 596 22.70 -4.81 11.37
N LYS A 597 22.71 -5.14 10.09
CA LYS A 597 23.83 -4.96 9.16
C LYS A 597 23.44 -4.02 8.01
N ILE A 598 24.24 -2.99 7.76
CA ILE A 598 24.12 -2.11 6.61
C ILE A 598 25.43 -2.19 5.80
N THR A 599 25.31 -2.60 4.54
CA THR A 599 26.41 -2.72 3.58
C THR A 599 26.25 -1.64 2.50
N VAL A 600 27.27 -0.82 2.29
CA VAL A 600 27.26 0.25 1.26
C VAL A 600 28.59 0.26 0.51
N LYS A 601 28.62 -0.32 -0.70
CA LYS A 601 29.87 -0.53 -1.44
C LYS A 601 29.80 -0.15 -2.90
N ASN A 602 30.91 0.35 -3.44
CA ASN A 602 31.07 0.53 -4.88
C ASN A 602 30.00 1.42 -5.53
N ASN A 603 29.33 2.31 -4.80
CA ASN A 603 28.31 3.19 -5.37
C ASN A 603 28.95 4.45 -5.96
N LEU A 604 28.36 4.96 -7.03
CA LEU A 604 28.73 6.20 -7.69
C LEU A 604 27.69 7.29 -7.42
N PHE A 605 28.13 8.45 -6.94
CA PHE A 605 27.29 9.63 -6.73
C PHE A 605 27.72 10.76 -7.67
N ILE A 606 26.81 11.23 -8.51
CA ILE A 606 27.05 12.29 -9.49
C ILE A 606 26.11 13.45 -9.19
N LEU A 607 26.69 14.63 -8.93
CA LEU A 607 25.95 15.89 -8.85
C LEU A 607 26.29 16.72 -10.09
N THR A 608 25.29 16.92 -10.93
CA THR A 608 25.50 17.55 -12.23
C THR A 608 24.28 18.33 -12.67
N LYS A 609 24.49 19.38 -13.44
CA LYS A 609 23.43 20.26 -13.89
C LYS A 609 23.90 21.07 -15.09
N ASP A 610 22.94 21.47 -15.90
CA ASP A 610 23.20 22.43 -16.97
C ASP A 610 23.66 23.78 -16.39
N GLU A 611 24.41 24.58 -17.17
CA GLU A 611 24.87 25.90 -16.74
C GLU A 611 23.71 26.84 -16.40
N ALA A 612 22.57 26.70 -17.11
CA ALA A 612 21.37 27.48 -16.85
C ALA A 612 20.58 27.02 -15.61
N ASP A 613 20.92 25.86 -15.03
CA ASP A 613 20.27 25.35 -13.82
C ASP A 613 20.93 25.94 -12.56
N THR A 614 20.24 26.90 -11.95
CA THR A 614 20.73 27.62 -10.76
C THR A 614 20.44 26.92 -9.44
N ARG A 615 19.81 25.74 -9.45
CA ARG A 615 19.43 25.04 -8.21
C ARG A 615 20.65 24.62 -7.39
N ASN A 616 20.46 24.58 -6.08
CA ASN A 616 21.37 23.89 -5.18
C ASN A 616 21.17 22.38 -5.34
N LEU A 617 22.26 21.63 -5.38
CA LEU A 617 22.21 20.17 -5.42
C LEU A 617 22.51 19.62 -4.02
N TYR A 618 21.47 19.27 -3.27
CA TYR A 618 21.62 18.66 -1.95
C TYR A 618 21.82 17.15 -2.05
N GLN A 619 22.62 16.54 -1.20
CA GLN A 619 22.67 15.08 -1.10
C GLN A 619 22.92 14.70 0.35
N GLY A 620 22.13 13.77 0.87
CA GLY A 620 22.29 13.22 2.21
C GLY A 620 22.71 11.76 2.21
N GLY A 621 23.54 11.37 3.18
CA GLY A 621 23.92 9.98 3.41
C GLY A 621 22.93 9.23 4.32
N MET A 622 23.00 9.48 5.63
CA MET A 622 22.28 8.75 6.69
C MET A 622 21.72 9.69 7.77
N ASP A 623 20.59 9.30 8.38
CA ASP A 623 20.10 9.75 9.69
C ASP A 623 19.82 8.52 10.57
N ILE A 624 20.83 8.07 11.30
CA ILE A 624 20.75 6.98 12.30
C ILE A 624 21.18 7.54 13.64
N ARG A 625 20.24 7.67 14.58
CA ARG A 625 20.45 8.39 15.85
C ARG A 625 20.74 7.44 17.00
N THR A 626 20.01 6.33 17.05
CA THR A 626 20.07 5.34 18.13
C THR A 626 20.04 3.93 17.53
N ILE A 627 20.75 3.01 18.17
CA ILE A 627 20.64 1.57 17.93
C ILE A 627 19.92 1.00 19.16
N ASN A 628 18.69 0.52 18.96
CA ASN A 628 17.84 -0.02 20.02
C ASN A 628 18.20 -1.49 20.31
N GLY A 629 17.69 -2.06 21.40
CA GLY A 629 17.95 -3.47 21.75
C GLY A 629 19.41 -3.69 22.17
N SER A 630 20.13 -4.56 21.46
CA SER A 630 21.53 -4.90 21.78
C SER A 630 22.50 -3.72 21.74
N GLY A 631 22.12 -2.61 21.10
CA GLY A 631 22.98 -1.43 20.93
C GLY A 631 24.15 -1.65 19.96
N ILE A 632 24.21 -2.80 19.29
CA ILE A 632 25.27 -3.18 18.34
C ILE A 632 24.70 -3.24 16.93
N ALA A 633 25.46 -2.76 15.94
CA ALA A 633 25.19 -2.93 14.52
C ALA A 633 26.48 -3.19 13.76
N ILE A 634 26.38 -3.58 12.50
CA ILE A 634 27.51 -3.75 11.58
C ILE A 634 27.35 -2.78 10.42
N PHE A 635 28.32 -1.89 10.23
CA PHE A 635 28.40 -0.99 9.09
C PHE A 635 29.57 -1.40 8.20
N ASP A 636 29.26 -2.02 7.06
CA ASP A 636 30.24 -2.46 6.06
C ASP A 636 30.22 -1.48 4.87
N ILE A 637 30.93 -0.35 5.05
CA ILE A 637 30.93 0.78 4.13
C ILE A 637 32.35 0.96 3.58
N GLU A 638 32.50 0.90 2.26
CA GLU A 638 33.78 1.14 1.60
C GLU A 638 33.63 1.44 0.11
N ASN A 639 34.68 2.02 -0.49
CA ASN A 639 34.84 2.15 -1.94
C ASN A 639 33.65 2.86 -2.63
N ASN A 640 33.08 3.88 -2.01
CA ASN A 640 32.05 4.73 -2.63
C ASN A 640 32.70 5.98 -3.21
N TRP A 641 32.31 6.38 -4.44
CA TRP A 641 32.95 7.50 -5.14
C TRP A 641 31.97 8.53 -5.66
N SER A 642 32.49 9.71 -5.96
CA SER A 642 31.76 10.77 -6.64
C SER A 642 32.62 11.44 -7.71
N THR A 643 31.98 12.15 -8.65
CA THR A 643 32.69 13.08 -9.55
C THR A 643 33.13 14.34 -8.79
N ASN A 644 34.09 15.11 -9.31
CA ASN A 644 34.66 16.27 -8.60
C ASN A 644 33.90 17.59 -8.75
N ASN A 645 32.74 17.61 -9.41
CA ASN A 645 31.98 18.83 -9.69
C ASN A 645 30.72 18.96 -8.82
N ASN A 646 30.26 20.21 -8.61
CA ASN A 646 29.09 20.56 -7.80
C ASN A 646 29.12 20.05 -6.34
N LEU A 647 30.30 19.95 -5.76
CA LEU A 647 30.51 19.50 -4.39
C LEU A 647 30.36 20.65 -3.39
N THR A 648 29.88 20.32 -2.18
CA THR A 648 29.84 21.27 -1.06
C THR A 648 31.02 20.99 -0.14
N ALA A 649 31.90 21.99 0.06
CA ALA A 649 33.14 21.83 0.83
C ALA A 649 34.00 20.62 0.38
N GLY A 650 34.04 20.36 -0.93
CA GLY A 650 34.79 19.25 -1.51
C GLY A 650 34.19 17.87 -1.25
N GLN A 651 32.94 17.77 -0.80
CA GLN A 651 32.24 16.52 -0.53
C GLN A 651 30.90 16.46 -1.26
N VAL A 652 30.47 15.25 -1.64
CA VAL A 652 29.17 15.04 -2.29
C VAL A 652 28.01 15.18 -1.32
N PHE A 653 28.19 14.76 -0.07
CA PHE A 653 27.15 14.85 0.94
C PHE A 653 27.12 16.22 1.61
N THR A 654 26.01 16.93 1.41
CA THR A 654 25.68 18.18 2.11
C THR A 654 25.27 17.96 3.57
N GLY A 655 24.97 16.72 3.97
CA GLY A 655 24.67 16.36 5.34
C GLY A 655 24.63 14.84 5.54
N GLY A 656 24.80 14.39 6.80
CA GLY A 656 24.66 12.97 7.14
C GLY A 656 25.66 12.05 6.42
N ALA A 657 26.88 12.51 6.12
CA ALA A 657 27.89 11.66 5.49
C ALA A 657 28.09 10.36 6.29
N PHE A 658 28.39 9.25 5.63
CA PHE A 658 28.46 7.94 6.30
C PHE A 658 29.50 7.92 7.44
N ASN A 659 30.60 8.64 7.29
CA ASN A 659 31.63 8.79 8.33
C ASN A 659 31.35 9.92 9.35
N ALA A 660 30.19 10.59 9.30
CA ALA A 660 29.86 11.68 10.22
C ALA A 660 29.73 11.18 11.67
N LYS A 661 30.25 11.95 12.62
CA LYS A 661 30.25 11.60 14.06
C LYS A 661 28.89 11.76 14.75
N LYS A 662 27.87 12.24 14.04
CA LYS A 662 26.52 12.47 14.56
C LYS A 662 25.50 11.96 13.55
N ASN A 663 24.48 11.28 14.06
CA ASN A 663 23.33 10.77 13.31
C ASN A 663 23.72 9.91 12.08
N SER A 664 24.84 9.18 12.15
CA SER A 664 25.36 8.39 11.02
C SER A 664 26.27 7.27 11.54
N ALA A 665 26.71 6.36 10.67
CA ALA A 665 27.56 5.22 11.03
C ALA A 665 28.87 5.65 11.74
N GLY A 666 29.47 6.77 11.33
CA GLY A 666 30.67 7.34 11.95
C GLY A 666 30.53 7.75 13.42
N LYS A 667 29.31 7.80 13.97
CA LYS A 667 29.07 7.93 15.42
C LYS A 667 29.57 6.69 16.19
N TRP A 668 29.63 5.52 15.54
CA TRP A 668 30.03 4.25 16.13
C TRP A 668 31.28 3.67 15.42
N PRO A 669 32.48 4.24 15.65
CA PRO A 669 33.69 3.82 14.94
C PRO A 669 34.04 2.34 15.11
N ASN A 670 33.72 1.74 16.26
CA ASN A 670 33.97 0.31 16.53
C ASN A 670 33.01 -0.63 15.78
N MET A 671 31.94 -0.10 15.17
CA MET A 671 30.96 -0.85 14.38
C MET A 671 31.20 -0.71 12.87
N LEU A 672 32.19 0.10 12.45
CA LEU A 672 32.62 0.24 11.07
C LEU A 672 33.67 -0.82 10.75
N VAL A 673 33.31 -1.77 9.88
CA VAL A 673 34.16 -2.91 9.53
C VAL A 673 35.50 -2.46 8.93
N ASN A 674 35.48 -1.45 8.07
CA ASN A 674 36.64 -0.96 7.33
C ASN A 674 37.20 0.37 7.88
N GLY A 675 36.70 0.83 9.04
CA GLY A 675 37.07 2.10 9.65
C GLY A 675 36.41 3.34 9.03
N ALA A 676 36.62 4.49 9.68
CA ALA A 676 35.96 5.75 9.31
C ALA A 676 36.43 6.34 7.97
N ASP A 677 37.69 6.11 7.59
CA ASP A 677 38.23 6.62 6.32
C ASP A 677 37.63 5.89 5.12
N ALA A 678 37.45 4.57 5.22
CA ALA A 678 36.79 3.78 4.20
C ALA A 678 35.30 4.16 4.03
N ALA A 679 34.65 4.64 5.10
CA ALA A 679 33.27 5.10 5.05
C ALA A 679 33.07 6.42 4.31
N MET A 680 34.14 7.12 3.88
CA MET A 680 34.00 8.33 3.08
C MET A 680 33.52 8.03 1.66
N VAL A 681 32.85 9.01 1.05
CA VAL A 681 32.64 9.02 -0.41
C VAL A 681 33.75 9.86 -1.03
N THR A 682 34.63 9.22 -1.79
CA THR A 682 35.83 9.88 -2.33
C THR A 682 35.53 10.53 -3.68
N PRO A 683 35.76 11.85 -3.85
CA PRO A 683 35.75 12.47 -5.16
C PRO A 683 36.94 11.96 -6.00
N ASP A 684 36.67 11.50 -7.21
CA ASP A 684 37.69 11.20 -8.20
C ASP A 684 38.02 12.46 -9.03
N ASP A 685 39.22 12.55 -9.60
CA ASP A 685 39.64 13.71 -10.40
C ASP A 685 39.06 13.70 -11.82
N ILE A 686 37.72 13.66 -11.89
CA ILE A 686 36.94 13.68 -13.12
C ILE A 686 35.57 14.30 -12.87
N SER A 687 35.17 15.22 -13.74
CA SER A 687 33.84 15.82 -13.68
C SER A 687 32.79 14.90 -14.32
N ALA A 688 31.51 15.11 -13.98
CA ALA A 688 30.40 14.38 -14.57
C ALA A 688 30.42 14.41 -16.11
N THR A 689 30.64 15.59 -16.71
CA THR A 689 30.69 15.79 -18.16
C THR A 689 31.93 15.23 -18.83
N GLU A 690 33.01 14.98 -18.08
CA GLU A 690 34.16 14.23 -18.60
C GLU A 690 33.94 12.72 -18.51
N LEU A 691 33.24 12.27 -17.46
CA LEU A 691 32.94 10.87 -17.23
C LEU A 691 31.90 10.33 -18.21
N MET A 692 30.77 11.01 -18.34
CA MET A 692 29.59 10.52 -19.05
C MET A 692 29.23 11.39 -20.26
N MET A 693 28.61 10.76 -21.26
CA MET A 693 27.91 11.45 -22.33
C MET A 693 26.60 12.05 -21.80
N ASP A 694 26.41 13.35 -22.02
CA ASP A 694 25.18 14.09 -21.69
C ASP A 694 24.59 13.84 -20.28
N PRO A 695 25.39 13.95 -19.20
CA PRO A 695 24.93 13.60 -17.86
C PRO A 695 23.96 14.62 -17.25
N ASN A 696 23.86 15.82 -17.84
CA ASN A 696 23.09 16.92 -17.29
C ASN A 696 21.60 16.73 -17.58
N PRO A 697 20.73 16.73 -16.56
CA PRO A 697 19.30 16.77 -16.81
C PRO A 697 18.93 18.02 -17.59
N LYS A 698 18.29 17.83 -18.75
CA LYS A 698 17.99 18.92 -19.70
C LYS A 698 16.84 19.81 -19.26
N ASN A 699 15.90 19.26 -18.49
CA ASN A 699 14.74 20.00 -18.04
C ASN A 699 14.87 20.35 -16.55
N TYR A 700 15.02 21.64 -16.26
CA TYR A 700 15.24 22.19 -14.93
C TYR A 700 14.13 23.18 -14.53
N GLU A 701 14.15 23.63 -13.28
CA GLU A 701 13.01 24.31 -12.64
C GLU A 701 12.58 25.63 -13.29
N ASN A 702 13.52 26.36 -13.88
CA ASN A 702 13.27 27.60 -14.63
C ASN A 702 13.42 27.40 -16.14
N GLY A 703 13.27 26.16 -16.62
CA GLY A 703 13.27 25.84 -18.04
C GLY A 703 12.06 26.43 -18.78
N THR A 704 12.11 26.39 -20.10
CA THR A 704 11.07 26.95 -20.99
C THR A 704 9.73 26.23 -20.88
N ASP A 705 9.72 24.95 -20.48
CA ASP A 705 8.52 24.15 -20.27
C ASP A 705 8.40 23.71 -18.79
N PRO A 706 7.55 24.39 -17.98
CA PRO A 706 7.37 24.06 -16.57
C PRO A 706 6.71 22.70 -16.34
N THR A 707 6.13 22.08 -17.37
CA THR A 707 5.52 20.74 -17.30
C THR A 707 6.56 19.62 -17.44
N LYS A 708 7.73 19.92 -17.99
CA LYS A 708 8.84 18.98 -18.16
C LYS A 708 9.90 19.08 -17.08
N ARG A 709 9.67 19.80 -15.97
CA ARG A 709 10.67 19.93 -14.89
C ARG A 709 11.16 18.55 -14.42
N HIS A 710 12.48 18.33 -14.42
CA HIS A 710 13.13 17.04 -14.10
C HIS A 710 12.78 15.88 -15.04
N TRP A 711 12.30 16.19 -16.24
CA TRP A 711 12.03 15.21 -17.27
C TRP A 711 13.30 14.83 -18.04
N HIS A 712 13.40 13.57 -18.43
CA HIS A 712 14.40 13.03 -19.33
C HIS A 712 13.70 12.16 -20.38
N ASP A 713 13.93 12.43 -21.67
CA ASP A 713 13.17 11.78 -22.75
C ASP A 713 13.41 10.26 -22.84
N ASN A 714 14.64 9.82 -22.61
CA ASN A 714 15.04 8.42 -22.46
C ASN A 714 16.43 8.37 -21.82
N MET A 715 16.88 7.16 -21.50
CA MET A 715 18.24 6.92 -20.98
C MET A 715 19.22 6.52 -22.10
N ASP A 716 18.79 6.57 -23.36
CA ASP A 716 19.60 6.17 -24.51
C ASP A 716 20.69 7.21 -24.72
N GLY A 717 21.94 6.76 -24.87
CA GLY A 717 23.08 7.66 -25.03
C GLY A 717 23.70 8.19 -23.72
N LEU A 718 23.15 7.86 -22.55
CA LEU A 718 23.87 8.01 -21.28
C LEU A 718 24.87 6.85 -21.15
N TYR A 719 26.18 7.10 -21.26
CA TYR A 719 27.23 6.09 -21.06
C TYR A 719 28.57 6.74 -20.75
N TYR A 720 29.55 5.97 -20.28
CA TYR A 720 30.90 6.48 -20.01
C TYR A 720 31.63 6.82 -21.31
N LYS A 721 32.26 8.00 -21.36
CA LYS A 721 33.06 8.40 -22.51
C LYS A 721 34.27 7.48 -22.67
N ASN A 722 34.56 7.11 -23.90
CA ASN A 722 35.73 6.30 -24.24
C ASN A 722 37.00 7.16 -24.36
N THR A 723 37.43 7.78 -23.25
CA THR A 723 38.64 8.63 -23.20
C THR A 723 39.69 8.03 -22.25
N ASP A 724 40.96 8.42 -22.43
CA ASP A 724 42.03 8.00 -21.53
C ASP A 724 41.82 8.54 -20.12
N LYS A 725 41.23 9.73 -19.96
CA LYS A 725 40.90 10.28 -18.64
C LYS A 725 39.89 9.39 -17.92
N VAL A 726 38.82 8.96 -18.59
CA VAL A 726 37.84 8.02 -18.04
C VAL A 726 38.48 6.68 -17.70
N LYS A 727 39.19 6.05 -18.63
CA LYS A 727 39.84 4.75 -18.40
C LYS A 727 40.87 4.79 -17.27
N ASN A 728 41.49 5.95 -17.04
CA ASN A 728 42.46 6.14 -15.98
C ASN A 728 41.87 6.53 -14.62
N SER A 729 40.62 6.99 -14.58
CA SER A 729 39.88 7.31 -13.36
C SER A 729 39.76 6.09 -12.43
N LYS A 730 39.67 6.36 -11.12
CA LYS A 730 39.41 5.32 -10.11
C LYS A 730 38.01 4.76 -10.25
N ILE A 731 37.03 5.61 -10.59
CA ILE A 731 35.64 5.20 -10.86
C ILE A 731 35.58 4.08 -11.92
N TYR A 732 36.32 4.22 -13.02
CA TYR A 732 36.38 3.20 -14.07
C TYR A 732 37.15 1.96 -13.62
N LYS A 733 38.39 2.14 -13.14
CA LYS A 733 39.32 1.05 -12.77
C LYS A 733 38.79 0.13 -11.68
N LEU A 734 38.04 0.68 -10.72
CA LEU A 734 37.50 -0.07 -9.57
C LEU A 734 36.08 -0.59 -9.80
N GLY A 735 35.47 -0.35 -10.97
CA GLY A 735 34.13 -0.86 -11.24
C GLY A 735 33.01 -0.16 -10.44
N ILE A 736 33.18 1.12 -10.08
CA ILE A 736 32.23 1.89 -9.26
C ILE A 736 30.94 2.29 -10.00
N GLY A 737 29.79 2.07 -9.36
CA GLY A 737 28.47 2.34 -9.92
C GLY A 737 28.00 1.26 -10.89
N ALA A 738 26.83 1.48 -11.48
CA ALA A 738 26.16 0.48 -12.29
C ALA A 738 27.04 0.04 -13.48
N SER A 739 27.17 -1.28 -13.66
CA SER A 739 28.06 -1.92 -14.63
C SER A 739 27.74 -1.53 -16.07
N LYS A 740 26.44 -1.37 -16.38
CA LYS A 740 25.91 -1.04 -17.70
C LYS A 740 26.46 0.25 -18.32
N TRP A 741 26.93 1.21 -17.53
CA TRP A 741 27.45 2.47 -18.10
C TRP A 741 28.85 2.34 -18.71
N ARG A 742 29.55 1.22 -18.49
CA ARG A 742 30.90 0.98 -19.04
C ARG A 742 30.88 0.43 -20.46
N THR A 743 29.74 -0.12 -20.89
CA THR A 743 29.57 -0.62 -22.25
C THR A 743 29.04 0.51 -23.12
N ASN A 744 29.58 0.68 -24.33
CA ASN A 744 29.11 1.69 -25.30
C ASN A 744 27.70 1.38 -25.87
N ILE A 745 26.93 0.51 -25.23
CA ILE A 745 25.67 -0.02 -25.73
C ILE A 745 24.66 0.10 -24.61
N LYS A 746 23.72 1.03 -24.80
CA LYS A 746 22.39 0.98 -24.23
C LYS A 746 21.41 1.44 -25.29
#